data_AF-A0A814TLZ9-F1
#
_entry.id   AF-A0A814TLZ9-F1
#
_cell.length_a   1.000
_cell.length_b   1.000
_cell.length_c   1.000
_cell.angle_alpha   90.00
_cell.angle_beta   90.00
_cell.angle_gamma   90.00
#
_symmetry.space_group_name_H-M   'P 1'
#
loop_
_entity.id
_entity.type
_entity.pdbx_description
1 polymer ?
#
loop_
_entity_poly.entity_id
_entity_poly.type
_entity_poly.pdbx_seq_one_letter_code
_entity_poly.pdbx_strand_id
1 'polypeptide(L)'
;MKVIIALCVLFVGAYCAPMLDEQLGNQWALFKRVHEKQYNSIEEETARRTIWEANLAKIQKHNVEADLGIHTYTLGMNRFGDMTNEEFRKQMNGFKVSAKDESFDRHTFLARANVAIPDAVDWRPKGYVTPIKDQGQCGSCWAFSATGSLEGQHFAKTQQLVSLSEQNLVDCSGKFGYFYRQTALWLAVQNKHFNVVQILISLGKANINHMAEESKGKSWTPLGLACRDGQLEIVKYLIESYANLYNVGQNNSTSLMIACKYANYDVVQYLLSLDIIKLLLEEYHARIVKNNVESWYITSQIIDELELIGCYHLTSNGVDKYSKSYEYFLRAMKLRYKDLNKPILKTNLLPPMEVYDYYIECQTIEELELIKDDSDRIMMHSLMMWKRLSITFDFLNQLNTQALYYANNKEYQRAIQLYTHACYLRIKTQIDVHGYLGDLKNYFHGNNDRFPCSSNEIEPTEVYHIDQCLSIILNLIFIGIEILKCSGEKEQERRRIIHQLVQQLIDSDYRTVSDNKTLLHLSLIPYHKDRWLGGISIVTTFPSLLVVKFLLSCRASVNAIDNDHYTPLHDFILHGYKHFPHLQWIDIENIFKLLIDSGAHLDAIVHGQTPEDCAKNTRFQRLFEMHPIQLHLKCICARLIQKEKINYINFIPTHLQSFIEMH
;
A
#
# COMPACT_ATOMS: atom_id res chain seq x y z
N MET A 1 39.04 -49.75 -14.72
CA MET A 1 38.86 -49.49 -16.18
C MET A 1 37.78 -48.45 -16.54
N LYS A 2 37.04 -47.85 -15.58
CA LYS A 2 36.06 -46.77 -15.85
C LYS A 2 36.56 -45.34 -15.53
N VAL A 3 37.76 -45.21 -14.98
CA VAL A 3 38.37 -43.91 -14.60
C VAL A 3 39.34 -43.37 -15.67
N ILE A 4 39.86 -44.24 -16.56
CA ILE A 4 40.82 -43.84 -17.61
C ILE A 4 40.10 -43.28 -18.86
N ILE A 5 38.85 -43.69 -19.11
CA ILE A 5 38.07 -43.22 -20.26
C ILE A 5 37.60 -41.76 -20.07
N ALA A 6 37.42 -41.31 -18.83
CA ALA A 6 37.03 -39.93 -18.54
C ALA A 6 38.17 -38.90 -18.73
N LEU A 7 39.43 -39.33 -18.71
CA LEU A 7 40.59 -38.46 -18.91
C LEU A 7 41.00 -38.33 -20.39
N CYS A 8 40.58 -39.25 -21.26
CA CYS A 8 40.87 -39.18 -22.70
C CYS A 8 39.89 -38.29 -23.50
N VAL A 9 38.74 -37.90 -22.92
CA VAL A 9 37.79 -36.98 -23.58
C VAL A 9 38.13 -35.50 -23.32
N LEU A 10 39.07 -35.21 -22.41
CA LEU A 10 39.47 -33.84 -22.07
C LEU A 10 40.68 -33.28 -22.86
N PHE A 11 41.20 -34.02 -23.86
CA PHE A 11 42.41 -33.59 -24.62
C PHE A 11 42.29 -33.70 -26.16
N VAL A 12 41.08 -33.55 -26.73
CA VAL A 12 40.90 -33.33 -28.20
C VAL A 12 40.17 -32.01 -28.50
N GLY A 13 39.94 -31.16 -27.51
CA GLY A 13 39.56 -29.77 -27.72
C GLY A 13 40.78 -28.88 -27.98
N ALA A 14 41.60 -29.22 -28.99
CA ALA A 14 42.51 -28.23 -29.55
C ALA A 14 41.61 -27.12 -30.12
N TYR A 15 41.64 -25.93 -29.50
CA TYR A 15 41.07 -24.71 -30.06
C TYR A 15 41.71 -24.51 -31.44
N CYS A 16 41.06 -25.01 -32.48
CA CYS A 16 41.34 -24.56 -33.83
C CYS A 16 40.81 -23.14 -33.87
N ALA A 17 41.68 -22.14 -33.63
CA ALA A 17 41.34 -20.77 -33.90
C ALA A 17 40.82 -20.72 -35.36
N PRO A 18 39.64 -20.13 -35.62
CA PRO A 18 39.14 -20.04 -36.99
C PRO A 18 40.22 -19.36 -37.83
N MET A 19 40.77 -20.10 -38.81
CA MET A 19 41.75 -19.53 -39.72
C MET A 19 41.02 -18.50 -40.57
N LEU A 20 41.33 -17.23 -40.34
CA LEU A 20 40.84 -16.10 -41.13
C LEU A 20 41.27 -16.27 -42.58
N ASP A 21 40.37 -15.98 -43.52
CA ASP A 21 40.71 -16.03 -44.94
C ASP A 21 41.61 -14.85 -45.31
N GLU A 22 42.88 -15.14 -45.60
CA GLU A 22 43.88 -14.14 -45.96
C GLU A 22 43.47 -13.34 -47.21
N GLN A 23 42.69 -13.93 -48.12
CA GLN A 23 42.21 -13.27 -49.33
C GLN A 23 41.19 -12.17 -49.05
N LEU A 24 40.50 -12.22 -47.90
CA LEU A 24 39.50 -11.24 -47.48
C LEU A 24 40.10 -10.02 -46.76
N GLY A 25 41.42 -9.99 -46.53
CA GLY A 25 42.08 -8.91 -45.78
C GLY A 25 41.84 -7.51 -46.35
N ASN A 26 41.85 -7.37 -47.68
CA ASN A 26 41.59 -6.08 -48.34
C ASN A 26 40.13 -5.63 -48.20
N GLN A 27 39.19 -6.58 -48.25
CA GLN A 27 37.75 -6.28 -48.09
C GLN A 27 37.44 -5.90 -46.64
N TRP A 28 38.08 -6.56 -45.67
CA TRP A 28 37.99 -6.20 -44.26
C TRP A 28 38.51 -4.79 -43.98
N ALA A 29 39.69 -4.44 -44.53
CA ALA A 29 40.24 -3.10 -44.40
C ALA A 29 39.33 -2.01 -45.00
N LEU A 30 38.70 -2.31 -46.15
CA LEU A 30 37.72 -1.43 -46.78
C LEU A 30 36.46 -1.27 -45.91
N PHE A 31 35.92 -2.38 -45.40
CA PHE A 31 34.76 -2.38 -44.51
C PHE A 31 34.99 -1.48 -43.28
N LYS A 32 36.13 -1.65 -42.60
CA LYS A 32 36.48 -0.81 -41.45
C LYS A 32 36.56 0.67 -41.82
N ARG A 33 37.11 0.99 -42.99
CA ARG A 33 37.23 2.38 -43.46
C ARG A 33 35.87 2.99 -43.80
N VAL A 34 35.02 2.27 -44.53
CA VAL A 34 33.70 2.75 -44.98
C VAL A 34 32.74 2.96 -43.80
N HIS A 35 32.83 2.13 -42.76
CA HIS A 35 31.96 2.20 -41.59
C HIS A 35 32.65 2.75 -40.34
N GLU A 36 33.83 3.35 -40.50
CA GLU A 36 34.61 4.00 -39.43
C GLU A 36 34.79 3.12 -38.18
N LYS A 37 35.06 1.82 -38.39
CA LYS A 37 35.21 0.84 -37.31
C LYS A 37 36.57 0.97 -36.63
N GLN A 38 36.54 1.07 -35.31
CA GLN A 38 37.71 1.06 -34.44
C GLN A 38 37.52 -0.01 -33.36
N TYR A 39 38.59 -0.73 -33.06
CA TYR A 39 38.61 -1.81 -32.07
C TYR A 39 39.75 -1.55 -31.08
N ASN A 40 39.56 -1.89 -29.81
CA ASN A 40 40.49 -1.52 -28.75
C ASN A 40 41.69 -2.46 -28.66
N SER A 41 41.57 -3.67 -29.19
CA SER A 41 42.63 -4.67 -29.18
C SER A 41 42.64 -5.50 -30.46
N ILE A 42 43.79 -6.13 -30.73
CA ILE A 42 43.97 -7.01 -31.89
C ILE A 42 43.10 -8.26 -31.73
N GLU A 43 42.91 -8.75 -30.51
CA GLU A 43 42.04 -9.87 -30.19
C GLU A 43 40.57 -9.53 -30.50
N GLU A 44 40.11 -8.33 -30.11
CA GLU A 44 38.77 -7.84 -30.45
C GLU A 44 38.59 -7.73 -31.97
N GLU A 45 39.56 -7.13 -32.67
CA GLU A 45 39.51 -7.01 -34.11
C GLU A 45 39.43 -8.39 -34.79
N THR A 46 40.21 -9.35 -34.31
CA THR A 46 40.24 -10.73 -34.84
C THR A 46 38.89 -11.42 -34.65
N ALA A 47 38.28 -11.28 -33.48
CA ALA A 47 36.94 -11.81 -33.21
C ALA A 47 35.87 -11.14 -34.09
N ARG A 48 35.92 -9.81 -34.23
CA ARG A 48 35.00 -9.02 -35.07
C ARG A 48 35.11 -9.37 -36.55
N ARG A 49 36.34 -9.57 -37.03
CA ARG A 49 36.61 -10.04 -38.39
C ARG A 49 36.04 -11.44 -38.63
N THR A 50 36.18 -12.36 -37.67
CA THR A 50 35.62 -13.71 -37.78
C THR A 50 34.10 -13.68 -37.96
N ILE A 51 33.41 -12.82 -37.20
CA ILE A 51 31.96 -12.61 -37.33
C ILE A 51 31.61 -12.02 -38.70
N TRP A 52 32.39 -11.04 -39.16
CA TRP A 52 32.21 -10.41 -40.45
C TRP A 52 32.37 -11.39 -41.63
N GLU A 53 33.39 -12.26 -41.61
CA GLU A 53 33.59 -13.29 -42.65
C GLU A 53 32.42 -14.29 -42.67
N ALA A 54 31.95 -14.71 -41.49
CA ALA A 54 30.77 -15.59 -41.38
C ALA A 54 29.50 -14.93 -41.93
N ASN A 55 29.28 -13.64 -41.65
CA ASN A 55 28.15 -12.89 -42.17
C ASN A 55 28.28 -12.65 -43.69
N LEU A 56 29.49 -12.41 -44.21
CA LEU A 56 29.72 -12.28 -45.64
C LEU A 56 29.37 -13.58 -46.38
N ALA A 57 29.83 -14.72 -45.89
CA ALA A 57 29.49 -16.03 -46.46
C ALA A 57 27.97 -16.29 -46.43
N LYS A 58 27.30 -15.90 -45.35
CA LYS A 58 25.84 -15.97 -45.24
C LYS A 58 25.13 -15.10 -46.28
N ILE A 59 25.60 -13.87 -46.50
CA ILE A 59 25.04 -12.95 -47.50
C ILE A 59 25.20 -13.54 -48.90
N GLN A 60 26.39 -14.04 -49.24
CA GLN A 60 26.67 -14.63 -50.55
C GLN A 60 25.77 -15.83 -50.82
N LYS A 61 25.69 -16.76 -49.87
CA LYS A 61 24.82 -17.93 -49.99
C LYS A 61 23.35 -17.54 -50.17
N HIS A 62 22.85 -16.61 -49.35
CA HIS A 62 21.46 -16.15 -49.41
C HIS A 62 21.14 -15.49 -50.76
N ASN A 63 22.04 -14.69 -51.31
CA ASN A 63 21.79 -14.00 -52.58
C ASN A 63 21.80 -14.97 -53.76
N VAL A 64 22.63 -16.01 -53.73
CA VAL A 64 22.54 -17.10 -54.71
C VAL A 64 21.18 -17.81 -54.61
N GLU A 65 20.70 -18.10 -53.40
CA GLU A 65 19.37 -18.68 -53.19
C GLU A 65 18.25 -17.75 -53.67
N ALA A 66 18.39 -16.43 -53.50
CA ALA A 66 17.46 -15.43 -54.00
C ALA A 66 17.44 -15.39 -55.55
N ASP A 67 18.60 -15.48 -56.20
CA ASP A 67 18.71 -15.55 -57.67
C ASP A 67 18.05 -16.83 -58.23
N LEU A 68 18.01 -17.90 -57.43
CA LEU A 68 17.29 -19.14 -57.73
C LEU A 68 15.78 -19.05 -57.43
N GLY A 69 15.28 -17.90 -56.98
CA GLY A 69 13.87 -17.68 -56.66
C GLY A 69 13.41 -18.28 -55.33
N ILE A 70 14.33 -18.73 -54.47
CA ILE A 70 13.99 -19.31 -53.15
C ILE A 70 13.59 -18.21 -52.17
N HIS A 71 14.23 -17.05 -52.25
CA HIS A 71 13.94 -15.89 -51.41
C HIS A 71 13.44 -14.71 -52.26
N THR A 72 12.53 -13.91 -51.71
CA THR A 72 11.95 -12.73 -52.38
C THR A 72 12.74 -11.44 -52.13
N TYR A 73 13.91 -11.54 -51.50
CA TYR A 73 14.74 -10.41 -51.11
C TYR A 73 16.23 -10.78 -51.18
N THR A 74 17.10 -9.78 -51.16
CA THR A 74 18.55 -9.93 -51.15
C THR A 74 19.14 -9.27 -49.90
N LEU A 75 20.32 -9.72 -49.48
CA LEU A 75 21.09 -9.15 -48.39
C LEU A 75 22.28 -8.33 -48.92
N GLY A 76 22.67 -7.31 -48.16
CA GLY A 76 23.85 -6.49 -48.44
C GLY A 76 24.68 -6.28 -47.18
N MET A 77 26.01 -6.22 -47.34
CA MET A 77 26.91 -5.91 -46.24
C MET A 77 26.67 -4.48 -45.77
N ASN A 78 26.55 -4.28 -44.46
CA ASN A 78 26.26 -2.99 -43.85
C ASN A 78 27.08 -2.80 -42.56
N ARG A 79 26.93 -1.65 -41.90
CA ARG A 79 27.69 -1.28 -40.69
C ARG A 79 27.61 -2.25 -39.51
N PHE A 80 26.67 -3.21 -39.52
CA PHE A 80 26.51 -4.24 -38.48
C PHE A 80 27.12 -5.59 -38.88
N GLY A 81 27.88 -5.64 -39.98
CA GLY A 81 28.47 -6.87 -40.51
C GLY A 81 29.38 -7.61 -39.54
N ASP A 82 30.01 -6.91 -38.60
CA ASP A 82 30.92 -7.43 -37.57
C ASP A 82 30.20 -7.79 -36.25
N MET A 83 28.87 -7.83 -36.24
CA MET A 83 28.05 -8.18 -35.08
C MET A 83 27.28 -9.47 -35.31
N THR A 84 27.07 -10.22 -34.24
CA THR A 84 26.11 -11.34 -34.28
C THR A 84 24.68 -10.80 -34.19
N ASN A 85 23.71 -11.59 -34.64
CA ASN A 85 22.29 -11.22 -34.53
C ASN A 85 21.85 -11.04 -33.06
N GLU A 86 22.44 -11.78 -32.13
CA GLU A 86 22.16 -11.64 -30.69
C GLU A 86 22.71 -10.33 -30.14
N GLU A 87 23.94 -9.97 -30.49
CA GLU A 87 24.52 -8.67 -30.13
C GLU A 87 23.70 -7.52 -30.71
N PHE A 88 23.31 -7.62 -31.98
CA PHE A 88 22.48 -6.62 -32.64
C PHE A 88 21.15 -6.44 -31.91
N ARG A 89 20.43 -7.53 -31.63
CA ARG A 89 19.15 -7.48 -30.89
C ARG A 89 19.32 -6.88 -29.50
N LYS A 90 20.38 -7.24 -28.77
CA LYS A 90 20.63 -6.74 -27.42
C LYS A 90 20.95 -5.25 -27.39
N GLN A 91 21.63 -4.72 -28.40
CA GLN A 91 22.04 -3.31 -28.45
C GLN A 91 21.01 -2.40 -29.14
N MET A 92 20.33 -2.91 -30.17
CA MET A 92 19.49 -2.09 -31.06
C MET A 92 17.99 -2.28 -30.82
N ASN A 93 17.53 -3.40 -30.26
CA ASN A 93 16.11 -3.60 -29.98
C ASN A 93 15.84 -3.35 -28.49
N GLY A 94 14.88 -2.49 -28.17
CA GLY A 94 14.45 -2.28 -26.77
C GLY A 94 12.94 -2.20 -26.58
N PHE A 95 12.15 -2.63 -27.56
CA PHE A 95 10.73 -2.89 -27.34
C PHE A 95 10.56 -4.06 -26.36
N LYS A 96 9.76 -3.86 -25.31
CA LYS A 96 9.45 -4.87 -24.29
C LYS A 96 7.93 -5.03 -24.21
N VAL A 97 7.43 -6.21 -24.57
CA VAL A 97 6.01 -6.56 -24.42
C VAL A 97 5.72 -6.79 -22.95
N SER A 98 4.71 -6.11 -22.40
CA SER A 98 4.20 -6.39 -21.05
C SER A 98 3.24 -7.57 -21.10
N ALA A 99 3.53 -8.63 -20.35
CA ALA A 99 2.67 -9.82 -20.24
C ALA A 99 1.30 -9.55 -19.57
N LYS A 100 1.05 -8.34 -19.07
CA LYS A 100 -0.19 -7.93 -18.40
C LYS A 100 -1.17 -7.16 -19.30
N ASP A 101 -0.83 -6.91 -20.56
CA ASP A 101 -1.62 -6.04 -21.45
C ASP A 101 -2.83 -6.75 -22.11
N GLU A 102 -3.07 -8.04 -21.85
CA GLU A 102 -4.22 -8.76 -22.43
C GLU A 102 -5.58 -8.39 -21.79
N SER A 103 -5.61 -7.73 -20.62
CA SER A 103 -6.87 -7.50 -19.88
C SER A 103 -7.47 -6.09 -19.95
N PHE A 104 -6.85 -5.14 -20.66
CA PHE A 104 -7.45 -3.81 -20.84
C PHE A 104 -8.15 -3.71 -22.19
N ASP A 105 -9.48 -3.87 -22.18
CA ASP A 105 -10.38 -3.55 -23.29
C ASP A 105 -10.37 -2.03 -23.56
N ARG A 106 -9.30 -1.55 -24.21
CA ARG A 106 -9.17 -0.20 -24.74
C ARG A 106 -9.27 -0.30 -26.24
N HIS A 107 -10.45 -0.03 -26.79
CA HIS A 107 -10.63 0.12 -28.23
C HIS A 107 -9.76 1.30 -28.73
N THR A 108 -8.55 0.99 -29.20
CA THR A 108 -7.55 1.95 -29.71
C THR A 108 -7.81 2.35 -31.16
N PHE A 109 -8.73 1.66 -31.83
CA PHE A 109 -9.12 1.92 -33.21
C PHE A 109 -10.62 1.67 -33.40
N LEU A 110 -11.32 2.67 -33.93
CA LEU A 110 -12.71 2.54 -34.36
C LEU A 110 -12.74 2.50 -35.89
N ALA A 111 -13.00 1.31 -36.44
CA ALA A 111 -13.16 1.15 -37.88
C ALA A 111 -14.38 1.94 -38.35
N ARG A 112 -14.19 2.86 -39.31
CA ARG A 112 -15.30 3.52 -39.98
C ARG A 112 -15.93 2.54 -40.97
N ALA A 113 -17.23 2.29 -40.84
CA ALA A 113 -17.97 1.52 -41.83
C ALA A 113 -18.04 2.29 -43.16
N ASN A 114 -17.96 1.58 -44.30
CA ASN A 114 -18.14 2.10 -45.66
C ASN A 114 -17.02 2.98 -46.24
N VAL A 115 -15.75 2.73 -45.89
CA VAL A 115 -14.60 3.39 -46.53
C VAL A 115 -13.96 2.44 -47.55
N ALA A 116 -13.81 2.88 -48.80
CA ALA A 116 -13.01 2.18 -49.80
C ALA A 116 -11.52 2.30 -49.42
N ILE A 117 -10.88 1.16 -49.14
CA ILE A 117 -9.47 1.10 -48.73
C ILE A 117 -8.62 0.97 -50.01
N PRO A 118 -7.63 1.85 -50.25
CA PRO A 118 -6.74 1.73 -51.39
C PRO A 118 -5.87 0.46 -51.33
N ASP A 119 -5.60 -0.16 -52.48
CA ASP A 119 -4.74 -1.34 -52.60
C ASP A 119 -3.28 -1.07 -52.21
N ALA A 120 -2.82 0.18 -52.35
CA ALA A 120 -1.48 0.60 -51.94
C ALA A 120 -1.48 2.05 -51.45
N VAL A 121 -0.70 2.31 -50.39
CA VAL A 121 -0.52 3.66 -49.84
C VAL A 121 0.95 3.90 -49.52
N ASP A 122 1.52 4.96 -50.11
CA ASP A 122 2.82 5.50 -49.72
C ASP A 122 2.65 6.90 -49.14
N TRP A 123 3.07 7.08 -47.89
CA TRP A 123 2.97 8.32 -47.14
C TRP A 123 4.18 9.25 -47.34
N ARG A 124 5.29 8.73 -47.88
CA ARG A 124 6.54 9.48 -48.12
C ARG A 124 6.34 10.63 -49.12
N PRO A 125 5.80 10.42 -50.34
CA PRO A 125 5.58 11.52 -51.28
C PRO A 125 4.46 12.48 -50.81
N LYS A 126 3.66 12.06 -49.83
CA LYS A 126 2.56 12.85 -49.28
C LYS A 126 2.99 13.80 -48.16
N GLY A 127 4.26 13.79 -47.76
CA GLY A 127 4.80 14.69 -46.73
C GLY A 127 4.55 14.28 -45.28
N TYR A 128 4.05 13.06 -45.04
CA TYR A 128 3.72 12.56 -43.70
C TYR A 128 4.92 11.96 -42.94
N VAL A 129 6.05 11.79 -43.62
CA VAL A 129 7.19 10.99 -43.13
C VAL A 129 8.43 11.86 -43.07
N THR A 130 9.08 11.89 -41.90
CA THR A 130 10.36 12.57 -41.69
C THR A 130 11.53 11.76 -42.30
N PRO A 131 12.72 12.36 -42.49
CA PRO A 131 13.91 11.62 -42.92
C PRO A 131 14.23 10.45 -41.98
N ILE A 132 14.90 9.42 -42.51
CA ILE A 132 15.34 8.27 -41.72
C ILE A 132 16.33 8.74 -40.65
N LYS A 133 16.06 8.39 -39.39
CA LYS A 133 16.88 8.73 -38.22
C LYS A 133 17.64 7.50 -37.69
N ASP A 134 18.70 7.71 -36.90
CA ASP A 134 19.49 6.66 -36.27
C ASP A 134 19.35 6.72 -34.74
N GLN A 135 18.87 5.62 -34.14
CA GLN A 135 18.68 5.49 -32.70
C GLN A 135 19.99 5.24 -31.92
N GLY A 136 21.09 4.91 -32.60
CA GLY A 136 22.33 4.49 -31.96
C GLY A 136 22.18 3.23 -31.09
N GLN A 137 23.12 3.05 -30.16
CA GLN A 137 23.22 1.86 -29.29
C GLN A 137 22.32 1.95 -28.03
N CYS A 138 21.12 2.50 -28.16
CA CYS A 138 20.24 2.80 -27.02
C CYS A 138 19.09 1.78 -26.84
N GLY A 139 18.71 1.06 -27.90
CA GLY A 139 17.49 0.24 -27.88
C GLY A 139 16.19 1.07 -27.84
N SER A 140 16.22 2.34 -28.26
CA SER A 140 15.09 3.27 -28.18
C SER A 140 14.06 3.12 -29.31
N CYS A 141 14.04 2.00 -30.05
CA CYS A 141 13.18 1.77 -31.21
C CYS A 141 11.68 2.05 -30.96
N TRP A 142 11.20 1.82 -29.74
CA TRP A 142 9.82 2.12 -29.33
C TRP A 142 9.51 3.62 -29.34
N ALA A 143 10.48 4.47 -28.98
CA ALA A 143 10.34 5.93 -29.00
C ALA A 143 10.32 6.47 -30.44
N PHE A 144 11.12 5.89 -31.34
CA PHE A 144 11.12 6.22 -32.77
C PHE A 144 9.80 5.83 -33.44
N SER A 145 9.25 4.66 -33.09
CA SER A 145 7.93 4.23 -33.60
C SER A 145 6.80 5.17 -33.14
N ALA A 146 6.82 5.55 -31.86
CA ALA A 146 5.83 6.45 -31.27
C ALA A 146 5.89 7.87 -31.88
N THR A 147 7.09 8.45 -31.96
CA THR A 147 7.28 9.77 -32.58
C THR A 147 6.90 9.75 -34.05
N GLY A 148 7.33 8.78 -34.85
CA GLY A 148 6.95 8.69 -36.27
C GLY A 148 5.44 8.66 -36.50
N SER A 149 4.70 7.97 -35.63
CA SER A 149 3.23 7.95 -35.66
C SER A 149 2.63 9.32 -35.30
N LEU A 150 3.17 9.98 -34.28
CA LEU A 150 2.74 11.32 -33.84
C LEU A 150 3.06 12.40 -34.89
N GLU A 151 4.22 12.34 -35.53
CA GLU A 151 4.64 13.23 -36.62
C GLU A 151 3.64 13.15 -37.79
N GLY A 152 3.27 11.94 -38.21
CA GLY A 152 2.29 11.72 -39.27
C GLY A 152 0.90 12.25 -38.92
N GLN A 153 0.42 12.04 -37.69
CA GLN A 153 -0.86 12.58 -37.22
C GLN A 153 -0.84 14.10 -37.04
N HIS A 154 0.30 14.65 -36.59
CA HIS A 154 0.51 16.08 -36.52
C HIS A 154 0.40 16.70 -37.90
N PHE A 155 1.15 16.18 -38.88
CA PHE A 155 1.07 16.64 -40.27
C PHE A 155 -0.36 16.53 -40.83
N ALA A 156 -1.05 15.41 -40.58
CA ALA A 156 -2.45 15.23 -41.00
C ALA A 156 -3.35 16.38 -40.54
N LYS A 157 -3.12 16.89 -39.33
CA LYS A 157 -3.94 17.91 -38.70
C LYS A 157 -3.51 19.34 -39.03
N THR A 158 -2.21 19.61 -39.06
CA THR A 158 -1.65 20.96 -39.15
C THR A 158 -1.08 21.29 -40.52
N GLN A 159 -0.87 20.28 -41.36
CA GLN A 159 -0.11 20.37 -42.62
C GLN A 159 1.34 20.84 -42.44
N GLN A 160 1.86 20.75 -41.21
CA GLN A 160 3.25 21.08 -40.89
C GLN A 160 3.96 19.82 -40.39
N LEU A 161 4.99 19.41 -41.11
CA LEU A 161 5.81 18.27 -40.72
C LEU A 161 6.87 18.76 -39.75
N VAL A 162 6.84 18.22 -38.54
CA VAL A 162 7.78 18.56 -37.46
C VAL A 162 8.51 17.31 -37.08
N SER A 163 9.83 17.36 -37.00
CA SER A 163 10.63 16.29 -36.42
C SER A 163 10.53 16.38 -34.89
N LEU A 164 9.86 15.41 -34.27
CA LEU A 164 9.69 15.33 -32.82
C LEU A 164 10.94 14.72 -32.15
N SER A 165 11.06 14.92 -30.84
CA SER A 165 12.20 14.44 -30.03
C SER A 165 11.92 13.06 -29.47
N GLU A 166 12.65 12.06 -29.96
CA GLU A 166 12.64 10.70 -29.40
C GLU A 166 13.25 10.69 -27.99
N GLN A 167 14.28 11.51 -27.76
CA GLN A 167 14.96 11.62 -26.46
C GLN A 167 13.98 12.04 -25.35
N ASN A 168 13.03 12.92 -25.66
CA ASN A 168 12.00 13.29 -24.69
C ASN A 168 11.18 12.07 -24.23
N LEU A 169 10.83 11.15 -25.13
CA LEU A 169 10.15 9.92 -24.74
C LEU A 169 11.07 9.01 -23.93
N VAL A 170 12.33 8.83 -24.37
CA VAL A 170 13.32 8.01 -23.65
C VAL A 170 13.51 8.49 -22.21
N ASP A 171 13.60 9.80 -21.99
CA ASP A 171 13.87 10.39 -20.67
C ASP A 171 12.61 10.46 -19.79
N CYS A 172 11.43 10.64 -20.38
CA CYS A 172 10.21 10.98 -19.62
C CYS A 172 9.17 9.86 -19.57
N SER A 173 9.20 8.87 -20.47
CA SER A 173 8.24 7.76 -20.50
C SER A 173 8.61 6.66 -19.49
N GLY A 174 8.61 7.02 -18.20
CA GLY A 174 8.81 6.10 -17.09
C GLY A 174 7.59 5.23 -16.77
N LYS A 175 7.71 4.38 -15.74
CA LYS A 175 6.64 3.47 -15.26
C LYS A 175 5.30 4.15 -14.93
N PHE A 176 5.27 5.47 -14.77
CA PHE A 176 4.13 6.22 -14.23
C PHE A 176 3.10 6.67 -15.28
N GLY A 177 3.43 6.62 -16.58
CA GLY A 177 2.54 7.12 -17.64
C GLY A 177 1.20 6.37 -17.79
N TYR A 178 1.13 5.11 -17.36
CA TYR A 178 -0.01 4.24 -17.64
C TYR A 178 -0.87 3.85 -16.42
N PHE A 179 -0.36 3.95 -15.20
CA PHE A 179 -1.02 3.33 -14.04
C PHE A 179 -1.96 4.25 -13.25
N TYR A 180 -1.85 5.57 -13.38
CA TYR A 180 -2.51 6.49 -12.42
C TYR A 180 -3.45 7.55 -13.03
N ARG A 181 -3.81 7.42 -14.31
CA ARG A 181 -4.61 8.41 -15.06
C ARG A 181 -4.07 9.86 -14.92
N GLN A 182 -2.77 10.06 -14.81
CA GLN A 182 -2.17 11.38 -14.63
C GLN A 182 -2.21 12.16 -15.95
N THR A 183 -2.75 13.38 -15.95
CA THR A 183 -2.72 14.26 -17.14
C THR A 183 -1.39 14.98 -17.23
N ALA A 184 -1.06 15.49 -18.42
CA ALA A 184 0.12 16.35 -18.60
C ALA A 184 0.10 17.57 -17.66
N LEU A 185 -1.08 18.13 -17.40
CA LEU A 185 -1.27 19.23 -16.45
C LEU A 185 -0.95 18.78 -15.02
N TRP A 186 -1.46 17.62 -14.62
CA TRP A 186 -1.20 17.07 -13.29
C TRP A 186 0.30 16.83 -13.06
N LEU A 187 1.00 16.25 -14.04
CA LEU A 187 2.45 16.02 -13.97
C LEU A 187 3.24 17.33 -13.93
N ALA A 188 2.82 18.35 -14.69
CA ALA A 188 3.46 19.66 -14.66
C ALA A 188 3.35 20.32 -13.28
N VAL A 189 2.20 20.20 -12.62
CA VAL A 189 2.00 20.65 -11.23
C VAL A 189 2.85 19.84 -10.26
N GLN A 190 2.87 18.51 -10.38
CA GLN A 190 3.68 17.64 -9.51
C GLN A 190 5.17 18.02 -9.55
N ASN A 191 5.67 18.34 -10.74
CA ASN A 191 7.08 18.71 -10.95
C ASN A 191 7.34 20.22 -10.81
N LYS A 192 6.34 21.02 -10.38
CA LYS A 192 6.46 22.48 -10.17
C LYS A 192 6.85 23.27 -11.43
N HIS A 193 6.53 22.76 -12.61
CA HIS A 193 6.85 23.39 -13.89
C HIS A 193 5.79 24.43 -14.27
N PHE A 194 5.82 25.60 -13.61
CA PHE A 194 4.81 26.66 -13.77
C PHE A 194 4.63 27.12 -15.23
N ASN A 195 5.72 27.29 -15.97
CA ASN A 195 5.70 27.63 -17.40
C ASN A 195 4.92 26.60 -18.24
N VAL A 196 5.10 25.31 -17.96
CA VAL A 196 4.37 24.23 -18.63
C VAL A 196 2.89 24.24 -18.22
N VAL A 197 2.59 24.50 -16.94
CA VAL A 197 1.20 24.66 -16.44
C VAL A 197 0.49 25.79 -17.20
N GLN A 198 1.13 26.94 -17.37
CA GLN A 198 0.57 28.07 -18.12
C GLN A 198 0.27 27.72 -19.57
N ILE A 199 1.23 27.09 -20.26
CA ILE A 199 1.07 26.65 -21.65
C ILE A 199 -0.09 25.67 -21.77
N LEU A 200 -0.14 24.63 -20.93
CA LEU A 200 -1.16 23.59 -21.00
C LEU A 200 -2.57 24.12 -20.78
N ILE A 201 -2.74 25.07 -19.87
CA ILE A 201 -4.04 25.72 -19.62
C ILE A 201 -4.40 26.68 -20.77
N SER A 202 -3.45 27.47 -21.27
CA SER A 202 -3.67 28.42 -22.38
C SER A 202 -4.12 27.74 -23.68
N LEU A 203 -3.73 26.48 -23.90
CA LEU A 203 -4.15 25.68 -25.06
C LEU A 203 -5.62 25.21 -24.97
N GLY A 204 -6.30 25.42 -23.84
CA GLY A 204 -7.74 25.22 -23.65
C GLY A 204 -8.25 23.77 -23.66
N LYS A 205 -7.35 22.78 -23.70
CA LYS A 205 -7.68 21.35 -23.80
C LYS A 205 -7.37 20.54 -22.55
N ALA A 206 -6.64 21.11 -21.59
CA ALA A 206 -6.33 20.45 -20.34
C ALA A 206 -7.54 20.50 -19.39
N ASN A 207 -7.98 19.33 -18.91
CA ASN A 207 -8.98 19.28 -17.86
C ASN A 207 -8.34 19.70 -16.52
N ILE A 208 -8.63 20.93 -16.09
CA ILE A 208 -8.08 21.55 -14.88
C ILE A 208 -8.53 20.85 -13.58
N ASN A 209 -9.65 20.14 -13.62
CA ASN A 209 -10.26 19.47 -12.47
C ASN A 209 -10.06 17.94 -12.52
N HIS A 210 -9.18 17.45 -13.41
CA HIS A 210 -8.96 16.01 -13.56
C HIS A 210 -8.34 15.41 -12.30
N MET A 211 -9.03 14.47 -11.67
CA MET A 211 -8.51 13.75 -10.52
C MET A 211 -7.60 12.60 -10.98
N ALA A 212 -6.33 12.63 -10.56
CA ALA A 212 -5.38 11.57 -10.82
C ALA A 212 -4.84 10.99 -9.52
N GLU A 213 -4.41 9.74 -9.61
CA GLU A 213 -3.92 8.97 -8.47
C GLU A 213 -2.41 9.16 -8.29
N GLU A 214 -1.95 9.15 -7.06
CA GLU A 214 -0.53 9.11 -6.71
C GLU A 214 -0.14 7.68 -6.33
N SER A 215 1.15 7.34 -6.41
CA SER A 215 1.72 6.02 -6.11
C SER A 215 1.45 5.44 -4.70
N LYS A 216 0.65 6.12 -3.88
CA LYS A 216 0.25 5.74 -2.52
C LYS A 216 -1.28 5.64 -2.35
N GLY A 217 -2.03 5.48 -3.43
CA GLY A 217 -3.50 5.29 -3.39
C GLY A 217 -4.28 6.57 -3.04
N LYS A 218 -3.64 7.75 -3.12
CA LYS A 218 -4.30 9.05 -2.88
C LYS A 218 -4.59 9.75 -4.18
N SER A 219 -5.82 10.23 -4.34
CA SER A 219 -6.26 10.91 -5.56
C SER A 219 -6.38 12.42 -5.33
N TRP A 220 -5.83 13.21 -6.26
CA TRP A 220 -5.82 14.66 -6.21
C TRP A 220 -6.11 15.27 -7.57
N THR A 221 -6.81 16.40 -7.57
CA THR A 221 -6.86 17.32 -8.71
C THR A 221 -5.53 18.11 -8.81
N PRO A 222 -5.21 18.76 -9.95
CA PRO A 222 -4.08 19.68 -10.06
C PRO A 222 -4.08 20.74 -8.95
N LEU A 223 -5.26 21.30 -8.62
CA LEU A 223 -5.38 22.27 -7.53
C LEU A 223 -5.11 21.64 -6.17
N GLY A 224 -5.68 20.47 -5.88
CA GLY A 224 -5.43 19.75 -4.63
C GLY A 224 -3.95 19.41 -4.43
N LEU A 225 -3.27 19.01 -5.50
CA LEU A 225 -1.83 18.74 -5.49
C LEU A 225 -1.01 20.02 -5.21
N ALA A 226 -1.36 21.13 -5.87
CA ALA A 226 -0.72 22.41 -5.65
C ALA A 226 -0.92 22.94 -4.22
N CYS A 227 -2.14 22.78 -3.66
CA CYS A 227 -2.48 23.13 -2.28
C CYS A 227 -1.76 22.25 -1.25
N ARG A 228 -1.52 20.96 -1.56
CA ARG A 228 -0.75 20.03 -0.73
C ARG A 228 0.74 20.37 -0.69
N ASP A 229 1.30 20.76 -1.83
CA ASP A 229 2.74 21.02 -1.99
C ASP A 229 3.13 22.48 -1.73
N GLY A 230 2.17 23.32 -1.33
CA GLY A 230 2.40 24.74 -1.01
C GLY A 230 2.77 25.61 -2.21
N GLN A 231 2.36 25.22 -3.42
CA GLN A 231 2.77 25.87 -4.66
C GLN A 231 1.94 27.13 -4.95
N LEU A 232 2.13 28.21 -4.17
CA LEU A 232 1.28 29.40 -4.18
C LEU A 232 1.02 29.98 -5.59
N GLU A 233 2.05 30.12 -6.42
CA GLU A 233 1.92 30.70 -7.77
C GLU A 233 1.09 29.81 -8.71
N ILE A 234 1.23 28.48 -8.59
CA ILE A 234 0.41 27.53 -9.33
C ILE A 234 -1.02 27.52 -8.79
N VAL A 235 -1.22 27.63 -7.46
CA VAL A 235 -2.55 27.75 -6.84
C VAL A 235 -3.27 29.00 -7.34
N LYS A 236 -2.61 30.16 -7.33
CA LYS A 236 -3.16 31.42 -7.87
C LYS A 236 -3.63 31.25 -9.31
N TYR A 237 -2.74 30.78 -10.18
CA TYR A 237 -3.03 30.65 -11.60
C TYR A 237 -4.12 29.61 -11.91
N LEU A 238 -4.15 28.48 -11.18
CA LEU A 238 -5.21 27.48 -11.32
C LEU A 238 -6.57 28.06 -10.92
N ILE A 239 -6.64 28.85 -9.85
CA ILE A 239 -7.87 29.49 -9.38
C ILE A 239 -8.31 30.60 -10.36
N GLU A 240 -7.39 31.43 -10.85
CA GLU A 240 -7.65 32.42 -11.91
C GLU A 240 -8.17 31.75 -13.20
N SER A 241 -7.76 30.50 -13.43
CA SER A 241 -8.21 29.67 -14.55
C SER A 241 -9.48 28.85 -14.24
N TYR A 242 -10.23 29.22 -13.19
CA TYR A 242 -11.50 28.61 -12.78
C TYR A 242 -11.41 27.14 -12.32
N ALA A 243 -10.33 26.74 -11.65
CA ALA A 243 -10.27 25.44 -10.98
C ALA A 243 -11.28 25.32 -9.83
N ASN A 244 -11.90 24.15 -9.66
CA ASN A 244 -12.87 23.89 -8.59
C ASN A 244 -12.16 23.82 -7.23
N LEU A 245 -12.63 24.59 -6.25
CA LEU A 245 -12.12 24.63 -4.88
C LEU A 245 -12.61 23.45 -4.02
N TYR A 246 -13.64 22.73 -4.46
CA TYR A 246 -14.26 21.60 -3.76
C TYR A 246 -13.90 20.27 -4.43
N ASN A 247 -13.91 19.17 -3.66
CA ASN A 247 -13.60 17.82 -4.15
C ASN A 247 -12.22 17.73 -4.82
N VAL A 248 -11.24 18.43 -4.26
CA VAL A 248 -9.88 18.52 -4.81
C VAL A 248 -8.99 17.34 -4.42
N GLY A 249 -9.44 16.50 -3.48
CA GLY A 249 -8.79 15.27 -3.04
C GLY A 249 -9.81 14.20 -2.61
N GLN A 250 -9.36 13.17 -1.90
CA GLN A 250 -10.25 12.13 -1.34
C GLN A 250 -11.22 12.69 -0.28
N ASN A 251 -12.32 11.96 -0.03
CA ASN A 251 -13.33 12.27 0.99
C ASN A 251 -13.96 13.66 0.84
N ASN A 252 -14.17 14.13 -0.39
CA ASN A 252 -14.74 15.45 -0.69
C ASN A 252 -13.94 16.63 -0.08
N SER A 253 -12.63 16.45 0.11
CA SER A 253 -11.77 17.50 0.68
C SER A 253 -11.78 18.77 -0.17
N THR A 254 -11.83 19.95 0.47
CA THR A 254 -11.70 21.26 -0.19
C THR A 254 -10.24 21.71 -0.27
N SER A 255 -9.94 22.69 -1.13
CA SER A 255 -8.60 23.27 -1.30
C SER A 255 -8.07 23.83 0.02
N LEU A 256 -8.94 24.45 0.82
CA LEU A 256 -8.62 24.94 2.15
C LEU A 256 -8.31 23.81 3.13
N MET A 257 -9.13 22.73 3.16
CA MET A 257 -8.87 21.56 4.01
C MET A 257 -7.52 20.93 3.71
N ILE A 258 -7.15 20.80 2.43
CA ILE A 258 -5.84 20.26 2.02
C ILE A 258 -4.72 21.19 2.45
N ALA A 259 -4.83 22.49 2.17
CA ALA A 259 -3.80 23.46 2.53
C ALA A 259 -3.56 23.52 4.04
N CYS A 260 -4.63 23.43 4.85
CA CYS A 260 -4.57 23.33 6.30
C CYS A 260 -3.94 22.02 6.76
N LYS A 261 -4.37 20.87 6.20
CA LYS A 261 -3.83 19.54 6.54
C LYS A 261 -2.32 19.44 6.35
N TYR A 262 -1.79 20.10 5.34
CA TYR A 262 -0.36 20.09 5.00
C TYR A 262 0.38 21.35 5.48
N ALA A 263 -0.25 22.18 6.32
CA ALA A 263 0.34 23.37 6.93
C ALA A 263 0.95 24.38 5.95
N ASN A 264 0.36 24.53 4.76
CA ASN A 264 0.82 25.48 3.73
C ASN A 264 0.26 26.88 3.99
N TYR A 265 0.86 27.58 4.96
CA TYR A 265 0.36 28.86 5.48
C TYR A 265 0.12 29.93 4.42
N ASP A 266 1.01 30.11 3.44
CA ASP A 266 0.85 31.13 2.40
C ASP A 266 -0.34 30.83 1.49
N VAL A 267 -0.57 29.54 1.19
CA VAL A 267 -1.74 29.08 0.43
C VAL A 267 -3.00 29.22 1.28
N VAL A 268 -2.96 28.92 2.58
CA VAL A 268 -4.09 29.12 3.49
C VAL A 268 -4.45 30.60 3.60
N GLN A 269 -3.48 31.49 3.79
CA GLN A 269 -3.71 32.93 3.80
C GLN A 269 -4.29 33.42 2.48
N TYR A 270 -3.74 32.95 1.36
CA TYR A 270 -4.27 33.27 0.05
C TYR A 270 -5.72 32.79 -0.12
N LEU A 271 -6.02 31.52 0.15
CA LEU A 271 -7.38 30.95 0.08
C LEU A 271 -8.37 31.63 1.04
N LEU A 272 -7.93 32.07 2.22
CA LEU A 272 -8.73 32.85 3.16
C LEU A 272 -8.92 34.30 2.69
N SER A 273 -7.93 34.88 2.00
CA SER A 273 -7.99 36.21 1.40
C SER A 273 -8.77 36.27 0.09
N LEU A 274 -8.93 35.13 -0.59
CA LEU A 274 -9.69 34.94 -1.82
C LEU A 274 -11.21 35.08 -1.65
N ASP A 275 -11.67 35.51 -0.47
CA ASP A 275 -13.04 35.96 -0.30
C ASP A 275 -14.07 34.83 -0.50
N ILE A 276 -13.86 33.69 0.20
CA ILE A 276 -14.89 32.64 0.36
C ILE A 276 -16.20 33.26 0.88
N ILE A 277 -16.15 34.33 1.68
CA ILE A 277 -17.33 35.06 2.15
C ILE A 277 -17.98 35.90 1.04
N LYS A 278 -17.22 36.47 0.10
CA LYS A 278 -17.75 37.35 -0.97
C LYS A 278 -18.23 36.56 -2.19
N LEU A 279 -17.56 35.47 -2.55
CA LEU A 279 -18.02 34.51 -3.57
C LEU A 279 -19.25 33.71 -3.10
N LEU A 280 -19.31 33.32 -1.82
CA LEU A 280 -20.54 32.78 -1.19
C LEU A 280 -21.63 33.82 -0.96
N LEU A 281 -21.39 35.11 -1.21
CA LEU A 281 -22.43 36.15 -1.20
C LEU A 281 -22.91 36.46 -2.63
N GLU A 282 -22.02 36.55 -3.61
CA GLU A 282 -22.35 36.94 -4.99
C GLU A 282 -22.93 35.79 -5.84
N GLU A 283 -22.39 34.57 -5.73
CA GLU A 283 -22.94 33.38 -6.43
C GLU A 283 -24.22 32.87 -5.74
N TYR A 284 -24.39 33.22 -4.46
CA TYR A 284 -25.47 32.77 -3.58
C TYR A 284 -26.65 33.75 -3.57
N HIS A 285 -26.42 35.07 -3.72
CA HIS A 285 -27.47 36.02 -4.08
C HIS A 285 -28.14 35.64 -5.41
N ALA A 286 -27.40 35.08 -6.37
CA ALA A 286 -27.95 34.59 -7.63
C ALA A 286 -28.75 33.28 -7.49
N ARG A 287 -28.47 32.45 -6.47
CA ARG A 287 -29.17 31.17 -6.20
C ARG A 287 -30.34 31.28 -5.22
N ILE A 288 -30.30 32.21 -4.25
CA ILE A 288 -31.37 32.45 -3.26
C ILE A 288 -32.64 32.97 -3.93
N VAL A 289 -32.53 33.73 -5.03
CA VAL A 289 -33.70 34.16 -5.82
C VAL A 289 -34.40 32.99 -6.52
N LYS A 290 -33.76 31.82 -6.63
CA LYS A 290 -34.32 30.66 -7.36
C LYS A 290 -34.84 29.52 -6.49
N ASN A 291 -34.29 29.28 -5.29
CA ASN A 291 -34.51 28.00 -4.59
C ASN A 291 -34.81 28.05 -3.07
N ASN A 292 -35.29 29.16 -2.51
CA ASN A 292 -35.97 29.18 -1.19
C ASN A 292 -35.27 28.37 -0.04
N VAL A 293 -33.93 28.42 0.05
CA VAL A 293 -33.18 27.86 1.19
C VAL A 293 -32.91 28.97 2.19
N GLU A 294 -33.30 28.77 3.45
CA GLU A 294 -33.23 29.79 4.50
C GLU A 294 -31.76 30.11 4.89
N SER A 295 -31.43 31.41 4.90
CA SER A 295 -30.09 32.00 5.17
C SER A 295 -29.38 31.53 6.46
N TRP A 296 -30.08 30.91 7.40
CA TRP A 296 -29.50 30.46 8.68
C TRP A 296 -28.77 29.12 8.57
N TYR A 297 -29.19 28.22 7.66
CA TYR A 297 -28.62 26.88 7.51
C TYR A 297 -27.15 26.94 7.03
N ILE A 298 -26.86 27.88 6.13
CA ILE A 298 -25.53 28.06 5.51
C ILE A 298 -24.56 28.72 6.50
N THR A 299 -25.05 29.68 7.28
CA THR A 299 -24.25 30.31 8.35
C THR A 299 -23.84 29.29 9.41
N SER A 300 -24.70 28.30 9.71
CA SER A 300 -24.36 27.20 10.64
C SER A 300 -23.21 26.33 10.14
N GLN A 301 -23.20 25.97 8.84
CA GLN A 301 -22.13 25.14 8.27
C GLN A 301 -20.76 25.82 8.30
N ILE A 302 -20.71 27.13 8.02
CA ILE A 302 -19.45 27.90 8.08
C ILE A 302 -18.88 27.95 9.50
N ILE A 303 -19.75 28.08 10.50
CA ILE A 303 -19.35 28.06 11.91
C ILE A 303 -18.81 26.69 12.30
N ASP A 304 -19.47 25.62 11.88
CA ASP A 304 -19.04 24.24 12.13
C ASP A 304 -17.67 23.94 11.44
N GLU A 305 -17.41 24.51 10.26
CA GLU A 305 -16.09 24.41 9.60
C GLU A 305 -14.98 25.15 10.38
N LEU A 306 -15.27 26.33 10.93
CA LEU A 306 -14.31 27.06 11.78
C LEU A 306 -13.99 26.28 13.07
N GLU A 307 -14.99 25.64 13.66
CA GLU A 307 -14.84 24.72 14.80
C GLU A 307 -13.92 23.55 14.43
N LEU A 308 -14.13 22.91 13.27
CA LEU A 308 -13.27 21.84 12.76
C LEU A 308 -11.83 22.31 12.51
N ILE A 309 -11.62 23.50 11.94
CA ILE A 309 -10.27 24.07 11.73
C ILE A 309 -9.53 24.20 13.06
N GLY A 310 -10.20 24.68 14.10
CA GLY A 310 -9.62 24.73 15.45
C GLY A 310 -9.21 23.35 15.97
N CYS A 311 -9.98 22.29 15.69
CA CYS A 311 -9.59 20.92 16.03
C CYS A 311 -8.35 20.44 15.28
N TYR A 312 -8.24 20.72 13.98
CA TYR A 312 -7.05 20.34 13.19
C TYR A 312 -5.77 21.05 13.65
N HIS A 313 -5.85 22.26 14.21
CA HIS A 313 -4.65 22.90 14.76
C HIS A 313 -4.00 22.11 15.89
N LEU A 314 -4.78 21.35 16.67
CA LEU A 314 -4.27 20.53 17.77
C LEU A 314 -3.53 19.26 17.33
N THR A 315 -3.62 18.87 16.06
CA THR A 315 -2.84 17.76 15.48
C THR A 315 -1.43 18.19 15.08
N SER A 316 -1.16 19.50 14.98
CA SER A 316 0.16 20.03 14.64
C SER A 316 1.14 19.97 15.81
N ASN A 317 2.44 19.81 15.51
CA ASN A 317 3.52 19.79 16.50
C ASN A 317 3.99 21.21 16.92
N GLY A 318 3.21 22.26 16.63
CA GLY A 318 3.55 23.65 16.93
C GLY A 318 3.45 24.00 18.41
N VAL A 319 4.34 24.86 18.90
CA VAL A 319 4.37 25.36 20.29
C VAL A 319 3.10 26.16 20.64
N ASP A 320 2.45 26.77 19.65
CA ASP A 320 1.27 27.65 19.80
C ASP A 320 -0.06 26.98 19.43
N LYS A 321 -0.08 25.65 19.30
CA LYS A 321 -1.26 24.90 18.81
C LYS A 321 -2.53 25.13 19.64
N TYR A 322 -2.42 25.21 20.96
CA TYR A 322 -3.56 25.42 21.86
C TYR A 322 -4.13 26.84 21.73
N SER A 323 -3.26 27.84 21.68
CA SER A 323 -3.66 29.24 21.51
C SER A 323 -4.34 29.49 20.17
N LYS A 324 -3.80 28.91 19.09
CA LYS A 324 -4.43 29.00 17.75
C LYS A 324 -5.76 28.26 17.70
N SER A 325 -5.83 27.04 18.24
CA SER A 325 -7.07 26.28 18.33
C SER A 325 -8.16 27.07 19.06
N TYR A 326 -7.82 27.66 20.21
CA TYR A 326 -8.70 28.51 20.98
C TYR A 326 -9.20 29.74 20.20
N GLU A 327 -8.32 30.40 19.42
CA GLU A 327 -8.70 31.56 18.60
C GLU A 327 -9.80 31.22 17.59
N TYR A 328 -9.69 30.07 16.92
CA TYR A 328 -10.72 29.59 16.00
C TYR A 328 -12.02 29.23 16.72
N PHE A 329 -11.95 28.58 17.88
CA PHE A 329 -13.13 28.31 18.70
C PHE A 329 -13.84 29.59 19.13
N LEU A 330 -13.08 30.60 19.57
CA LEU A 330 -13.62 31.91 19.97
C LEU A 330 -14.24 32.65 18.78
N ARG A 331 -13.61 32.58 17.61
CA ARG A 331 -14.13 33.19 16.38
C ARG A 331 -15.44 32.53 15.95
N ALA A 332 -15.52 31.20 15.99
CA ALA A 332 -16.74 30.46 15.72
C ALA A 332 -17.85 30.82 16.73
N MET A 333 -17.53 30.89 18.02
CA MET A 333 -18.49 31.26 19.07
C MET A 333 -19.01 32.70 18.89
N LYS A 334 -18.14 33.66 18.57
CA LYS A 334 -18.55 35.03 18.25
C LYS A 334 -19.49 35.11 17.03
N LEU A 335 -19.30 34.23 16.04
CA LEU A 335 -20.20 34.16 14.89
C LEU A 335 -21.57 33.56 15.26
N ARG A 336 -21.62 32.57 16.17
CA ARG A 336 -22.89 32.02 16.70
C ARG A 336 -23.74 33.09 17.38
N TYR A 337 -23.11 34.01 18.09
CA TYR A 337 -23.75 35.10 18.84
C TYR A 337 -23.68 36.47 18.14
N LYS A 338 -23.38 36.51 16.84
CA LYS A 338 -23.28 37.77 16.08
C LYS A 338 -24.62 38.54 16.07
N ASP A 339 -25.73 37.82 15.94
CA ASP A 339 -27.08 38.35 16.13
C ASP A 339 -27.64 37.83 17.46
N LEU A 340 -27.62 38.69 18.48
CA LEU A 340 -28.06 38.35 19.84
C LEU A 340 -29.55 38.01 19.91
N ASN A 341 -30.37 38.48 18.96
CA ASN A 341 -31.80 38.18 18.92
C ASN A 341 -32.11 36.83 18.27
N LYS A 342 -31.16 36.26 17.52
CA LYS A 342 -31.29 34.97 16.85
C LYS A 342 -29.96 34.20 16.81
N PRO A 343 -29.45 33.75 17.97
CA PRO A 343 -28.19 33.02 18.03
C PRO A 343 -28.28 31.65 17.34
N ILE A 344 -27.18 31.23 16.70
CA ILE A 344 -27.07 29.92 16.03
C ILE A 344 -26.55 28.89 17.03
N LEU A 345 -27.48 28.28 17.76
CA LEU A 345 -27.16 27.29 18.80
C LEU A 345 -26.60 26.00 18.21
N LYS A 346 -25.68 25.37 18.95
CA LYS A 346 -25.13 24.05 18.62
C LYS A 346 -26.23 22.98 18.72
N THR A 347 -26.38 22.15 17.69
CA THR A 347 -27.33 21.02 17.65
C THR A 347 -26.61 19.68 17.82
N ASN A 348 -27.30 18.65 18.32
CA ASN A 348 -26.77 17.29 18.52
C ASN A 348 -25.58 17.20 19.49
N LEU A 349 -25.65 17.93 20.60
CA LEU A 349 -24.65 17.84 21.66
C LEU A 349 -24.55 16.41 22.20
N LEU A 350 -23.32 15.95 22.36
CA LEU A 350 -23.03 14.61 22.88
C LEU A 350 -23.25 14.58 24.41
N PRO A 351 -23.77 13.47 24.96
CA PRO A 351 -23.89 13.32 26.40
C PRO A 351 -22.50 13.25 27.06
N PRO A 352 -22.38 13.61 28.35
CA PRO A 352 -21.13 13.45 29.09
C PRO A 352 -20.77 11.96 29.11
N MET A 353 -19.59 11.63 28.59
CA MET A 353 -19.07 10.27 28.50
C MET A 353 -17.86 10.12 29.41
N GLU A 354 -17.76 8.99 30.10
CA GLU A 354 -16.61 8.66 30.96
C GLU A 354 -15.27 8.77 30.20
N VAL A 355 -15.24 8.36 28.93
CA VAL A 355 -14.06 8.40 28.06
C VAL A 355 -13.52 9.83 27.86
N TYR A 356 -14.36 10.85 27.97
CA TYR A 356 -13.98 12.27 27.86
C TYR A 356 -14.07 12.98 29.22
N ASP A 357 -13.87 12.26 30.33
CA ASP A 357 -13.89 12.81 31.68
C ASP A 357 -15.22 13.53 32.03
N TYR A 358 -16.33 13.02 31.47
CA TYR A 358 -17.66 13.64 31.58
C TYR A 358 -17.72 15.10 31.10
N TYR A 359 -16.78 15.51 30.24
CA TYR A 359 -16.71 16.86 29.69
C TYR A 359 -17.94 17.19 28.82
N ILE A 360 -18.41 18.43 28.91
CA ILE A 360 -19.53 18.96 28.12
C ILE A 360 -19.00 20.09 27.24
N GLU A 361 -19.35 20.06 25.96
CA GLU A 361 -18.95 21.07 24.98
C GLU A 361 -19.51 22.45 25.36
N CYS A 362 -18.64 23.46 25.49
CA CYS A 362 -19.02 24.86 25.74
C CYS A 362 -20.01 25.37 24.68
N GLN A 363 -21.04 26.05 25.14
CA GLN A 363 -22.11 26.63 24.35
C GLN A 363 -22.05 28.16 24.31
N THR A 364 -21.47 28.82 25.31
CA THR A 364 -21.37 30.28 25.37
C THR A 364 -19.93 30.78 25.29
N ILE A 365 -19.77 32.09 25.07
CA ILE A 365 -18.44 32.73 25.04
C ILE A 365 -17.81 32.67 26.43
N GLU A 366 -18.60 32.88 27.49
CA GLU A 366 -18.15 32.87 28.88
C GLU A 366 -17.64 31.49 29.30
N GLU A 367 -18.34 30.41 28.90
CA GLU A 367 -17.89 29.04 29.14
C GLU A 367 -16.59 28.72 28.40
N LEU A 368 -16.41 29.28 27.21
CA LEU A 368 -15.18 29.10 26.43
C LEU A 368 -14.02 29.89 27.06
N GLU A 369 -14.26 31.10 27.58
CA GLU A 369 -13.24 31.91 28.25
C GLU A 369 -12.67 31.24 29.50
N LEU A 370 -13.46 30.43 30.21
CA LEU A 370 -13.00 29.66 31.38
C LEU A 370 -11.94 28.60 31.04
N ILE A 371 -11.87 28.12 29.80
CA ILE A 371 -10.92 27.07 29.39
C ILE A 371 -9.69 27.61 28.66
N LYS A 372 -9.58 28.93 28.49
CA LYS A 372 -8.54 29.58 27.67
C LYS A 372 -7.11 29.18 28.02
N ASP A 373 -6.82 29.02 29.31
CA ASP A 373 -5.48 28.74 29.82
C ASP A 373 -5.29 27.26 30.23
N ASP A 374 -6.28 26.40 29.97
CA ASP A 374 -6.25 24.97 30.33
C ASP A 374 -6.18 24.10 29.06
N SER A 375 -4.97 23.62 28.76
CA SER A 375 -4.70 22.82 27.55
C SER A 375 -5.46 21.49 27.51
N ASP A 376 -5.70 20.88 28.67
CA ASP A 376 -6.42 19.61 28.76
C ASP A 376 -7.91 19.83 28.50
N ARG A 377 -8.48 20.93 29.02
CA ARG A 377 -9.87 21.34 28.73
C ARG A 377 -10.06 21.74 27.27
N ILE A 378 -9.12 22.45 26.66
CA ILE A 378 -9.15 22.76 25.22
C ILE A 378 -9.13 21.47 24.39
N MET A 379 -8.29 20.50 24.79
CA MET A 379 -8.24 19.20 24.11
C MET A 379 -9.57 18.45 24.23
N MET A 380 -10.16 18.36 25.44
CA MET A 380 -11.45 17.68 25.63
C MET A 380 -12.59 18.38 24.89
N HIS A 381 -12.59 19.72 24.88
CA HIS A 381 -13.50 20.51 24.06
C HIS A 381 -13.40 20.12 22.59
N SER A 382 -12.16 20.04 22.07
CA SER A 382 -11.92 19.67 20.67
C SER A 382 -12.38 18.24 20.34
N LEU A 383 -12.15 17.27 21.23
CA LEU A 383 -12.55 15.87 20.99
C LEU A 383 -14.07 15.71 20.95
N MET A 384 -14.78 16.38 21.86
CA MET A 384 -16.25 16.38 21.90
C MET A 384 -16.84 17.04 20.66
N MET A 385 -16.32 18.21 20.31
CA MET A 385 -16.77 18.96 19.13
C MET A 385 -16.47 18.23 17.82
N TRP A 386 -15.26 17.67 17.69
CA TRP A 386 -14.88 16.92 16.50
C TRP A 386 -15.72 15.67 16.33
N LYS A 387 -16.03 14.95 17.42
CA LYS A 387 -16.94 13.80 17.39
C LYS A 387 -18.37 14.18 16.99
N ARG A 388 -18.86 15.35 17.44
CA ARG A 388 -20.19 15.88 17.06
C ARG A 388 -20.23 16.23 15.57
N LEU A 389 -19.19 16.86 15.06
CA LEU A 389 -19.14 17.40 13.70
C LEU A 389 -18.79 16.35 12.65
N SER A 390 -17.74 15.55 12.88
CA SER A 390 -17.30 14.53 11.93
C SER A 390 -16.32 13.51 12.56
N ILE A 391 -16.72 12.24 12.58
CA ILE A 391 -15.80 11.14 12.94
C ILE A 391 -14.93 10.84 11.72
N THR A 392 -13.70 11.36 11.72
CA THR A 392 -12.73 11.21 10.63
C THR A 392 -11.52 10.37 11.05
N PHE A 393 -10.70 9.97 10.08
CA PHE A 393 -9.40 9.34 10.36
C PHE A 393 -8.53 10.19 11.29
N ASP A 394 -8.49 11.52 11.05
CA ASP A 394 -7.67 12.45 11.81
C ASP A 394 -8.16 12.59 13.26
N PHE A 395 -9.48 12.54 13.50
CA PHE A 395 -10.06 12.45 14.84
C PHE A 395 -9.62 11.17 15.59
N LEU A 396 -9.66 10.01 14.92
CA LEU A 396 -9.25 8.74 15.51
C LEU A 396 -7.75 8.71 15.85
N ASN A 397 -6.92 9.42 15.08
CA ASN A 397 -5.49 9.58 15.38
C ASN A 397 -5.27 10.53 16.56
N GLN A 398 -6.08 11.58 16.68
CA GLN A 398 -6.01 12.48 17.82
C GLN A 398 -6.37 11.75 19.13
N LEU A 399 -7.38 10.86 19.10
CA LEU A 399 -7.71 10.00 20.24
C LEU A 399 -6.54 9.11 20.66
N ASN A 400 -5.88 8.46 19.70
CA ASN A 400 -4.71 7.63 19.96
C ASN A 400 -3.53 8.44 20.51
N THR A 401 -3.29 9.63 19.96
CA THR A 401 -2.22 10.54 20.41
C THR A 401 -2.47 10.97 21.86
N GLN A 402 -3.72 11.28 22.21
CA GLN A 402 -4.05 11.58 23.60
C GLN A 402 -3.94 10.35 24.51
N ALA A 403 -4.39 9.19 24.05
CA ALA A 403 -4.21 7.96 24.81
C ALA A 403 -2.73 7.67 25.11
N LEU A 404 -1.83 7.95 24.16
CA LEU A 404 -0.38 7.86 24.36
C LEU A 404 0.15 8.90 25.36
N TYR A 405 -0.33 10.14 25.30
CA TYR A 405 0.03 11.18 26.28
C TYR A 405 -0.33 10.75 27.72
N TYR A 406 -1.56 10.26 27.94
CA TYR A 406 -1.97 9.74 29.24
C TYR A 406 -1.15 8.51 29.66
N ALA A 407 -0.81 7.62 28.72
CA ALA A 407 0.06 6.48 29.00
C ALA A 407 1.46 6.92 29.47
N ASN A 408 2.07 7.91 28.81
CA ASN A 408 3.37 8.46 29.18
C ASN A 408 3.35 9.12 30.57
N ASN A 409 2.22 9.72 30.95
CA ASN A 409 2.00 10.31 32.27
C ASN A 409 1.56 9.30 33.35
N LYS A 410 1.60 7.99 33.05
CA LYS A 410 1.20 6.89 33.95
C LYS A 410 -0.30 6.86 34.28
N GLU A 411 -1.12 7.56 33.51
CA GLU A 411 -2.59 7.53 33.58
C GLU A 411 -3.17 6.41 32.68
N TYR A 412 -2.73 5.17 32.92
CA TYR A 412 -3.02 4.03 32.04
C TYR A 412 -4.52 3.72 31.89
N GLN A 413 -5.33 3.98 32.91
CA GLN A 413 -6.77 3.75 32.84
C GLN A 413 -7.44 4.63 31.78
N ARG A 414 -7.06 5.92 31.72
CA ARG A 414 -7.55 6.87 30.70
C ARG A 414 -7.03 6.52 29.32
N ALA A 415 -5.75 6.13 29.22
CA ALA A 415 -5.17 5.65 27.97
C ALA A 415 -5.95 4.45 27.40
N ILE A 416 -6.26 3.45 28.23
CA ILE A 416 -7.03 2.26 27.82
C ILE A 416 -8.44 2.63 27.39
N GLN A 417 -9.12 3.53 28.11
CA GLN A 417 -10.47 3.98 27.76
C GLN A 417 -10.49 4.68 26.40
N LEU A 418 -9.54 5.58 26.14
CA LEU A 418 -9.43 6.29 24.86
C LEU A 418 -9.06 5.36 23.70
N TYR A 419 -8.13 4.43 23.90
CA TYR A 419 -7.78 3.42 22.88
C TYR A 419 -8.95 2.49 22.57
N THR A 420 -9.62 1.97 23.59
CA THR A 420 -10.78 1.08 23.42
C THR A 420 -11.90 1.81 22.66
N HIS A 421 -12.12 3.08 22.99
CA HIS A 421 -13.09 3.91 22.28
C HIS A 421 -12.69 4.17 20.83
N ALA A 422 -11.42 4.47 20.55
CA ALA A 422 -10.90 4.65 19.20
C ALA A 422 -11.04 3.37 18.36
N CYS A 423 -10.76 2.19 18.94
CA CYS A 423 -10.97 0.89 18.30
C CYS A 423 -12.45 0.65 17.99
N TYR A 424 -13.35 0.88 18.95
CA TYR A 424 -14.79 0.75 18.76
C TYR A 424 -15.29 1.65 17.62
N LEU A 425 -14.84 2.90 17.57
CA LEU A 425 -15.23 3.82 16.51
C LEU A 425 -14.66 3.41 15.14
N ARG A 426 -13.41 2.93 15.07
CA ARG A 426 -12.81 2.39 13.84
C ARG A 426 -13.63 1.24 13.26
N ILE A 427 -14.01 0.28 14.09
CA ILE A 427 -14.88 -0.85 13.70
C ILE A 427 -16.25 -0.33 13.21
N LYS A 428 -16.85 0.61 13.94
CA LYS A 428 -18.18 1.14 13.62
C LYS A 428 -18.22 1.97 12.32
N THR A 429 -17.11 2.63 11.96
CA THR A 429 -17.07 3.62 10.87
C THR A 429 -16.40 3.15 9.58
N GLN A 430 -15.76 1.97 9.59
CA GLN A 430 -15.05 1.41 8.42
C GLN A 430 -13.97 2.36 7.83
N ILE A 431 -13.36 3.22 8.64
CA ILE A 431 -12.33 4.18 8.19
C ILE A 431 -10.93 3.53 8.23
N ASP A 432 -10.29 3.46 7.06
CA ASP A 432 -8.98 2.85 6.76
C ASP A 432 -7.76 3.58 7.39
N VAL A 433 -6.63 2.87 7.57
CA VAL A 433 -5.51 3.17 8.48
C VAL A 433 -4.18 3.54 7.77
N HIS A 434 -4.18 3.84 6.47
CA HIS A 434 -2.95 3.94 5.66
C HIS A 434 -2.05 5.20 5.81
N GLY A 435 -1.81 5.69 7.04
CA GLY A 435 -1.08 6.95 7.28
C GLY A 435 0.23 6.92 8.08
N TYR A 436 0.74 5.77 8.54
CA TYR A 436 1.63 5.74 9.72
C TYR A 436 3.12 5.37 9.48
N LEU A 437 3.72 5.68 8.33
CA LEU A 437 5.08 5.21 7.98
C LEU A 437 6.15 6.29 7.75
N GLY A 438 5.87 7.57 8.01
CA GLY A 438 6.83 8.66 7.82
C GLY A 438 7.72 8.95 9.03
N ASP A 439 7.12 9.06 10.22
CA ASP A 439 7.75 9.81 11.32
C ASP A 439 8.38 8.95 12.42
N LEU A 440 8.22 7.62 12.37
CA LEU A 440 8.89 6.70 13.31
C LEU A 440 10.28 6.24 12.85
N LYS A 441 10.68 6.54 11.61
CA LYS A 441 12.00 6.18 11.07
C LYS A 441 13.14 6.98 11.70
N ASN A 442 12.85 8.16 12.26
CA ASN A 442 13.85 9.04 12.86
C ASN A 442 14.06 8.80 14.36
N TYR A 443 13.24 7.99 15.02
CA TYR A 443 13.33 7.80 16.48
C TYR A 443 14.14 6.55 16.90
N PHE A 444 14.44 5.63 15.98
CA PHE A 444 15.14 4.36 16.30
C PHE A 444 16.37 4.06 15.42
N HIS A 445 17.02 5.08 14.84
CA HIS A 445 18.34 4.90 14.20
C HIS A 445 19.46 5.41 15.11
N GLY A 446 19.74 4.63 16.15
CA GLY A 446 21.04 4.55 16.78
C GLY A 446 21.60 3.14 16.60
N ASN A 447 22.61 3.01 15.73
CA ASN A 447 23.51 1.87 15.49
C ASN A 447 23.08 0.76 14.49
N ASN A 448 23.78 0.77 13.35
CA ASN A 448 24.30 -0.31 12.49
C ASN A 448 23.48 -1.61 12.34
N ASP A 449 22.92 -1.87 11.15
CA ASP A 449 23.62 -2.57 10.06
C ASP A 449 22.76 -2.62 8.78
N ARG A 450 23.44 -2.83 7.64
CA ARG A 450 22.93 -2.70 6.26
C ARG A 450 22.21 -3.95 5.71
N PHE A 451 21.28 -3.67 4.78
CA PHE A 451 20.84 -4.45 3.59
C PHE A 451 19.80 -5.59 3.77
N PRO A 452 19.20 -6.12 2.67
CA PRO A 452 18.18 -5.50 1.80
C PRO A 452 16.95 -6.44 1.64
N CYS A 453 15.81 -5.99 1.11
CA CYS A 453 15.02 -6.90 0.26
C CYS A 453 14.00 -6.18 -0.64
N SER A 454 14.13 -6.55 -1.91
CA SER A 454 13.17 -6.46 -3.00
C SER A 454 12.07 -7.54 -2.90
N SER A 455 11.12 -7.48 -3.84
CA SER A 455 10.00 -8.40 -4.15
C SER A 455 8.84 -8.32 -3.16
N ASN A 456 7.74 -7.63 -3.50
CA ASN A 456 6.68 -7.91 -4.49
C ASN A 456 5.50 -8.69 -3.85
N GLU A 457 4.30 -8.21 -4.18
CA GLU A 457 2.97 -8.82 -4.03
C GLU A 457 2.30 -8.77 -2.65
N ILE A 458 1.56 -7.68 -2.37
CA ILE A 458 0.41 -7.71 -1.47
C ILE A 458 -0.62 -6.63 -1.87
N GLU A 459 -1.81 -7.06 -2.30
CA GLU A 459 -3.12 -6.55 -1.82
C GLU A 459 -4.03 -7.78 -1.64
N PRO A 460 -4.80 -7.88 -0.53
CA PRO A 460 -6.12 -7.26 -0.45
C PRO A 460 -6.39 -6.51 0.87
N THR A 461 -6.98 -5.32 0.75
CA THR A 461 -7.04 -4.23 1.75
C THR A 461 -8.13 -4.35 2.84
N GLU A 462 -8.98 -5.36 2.84
CA GLU A 462 -9.95 -5.60 3.94
C GLU A 462 -9.48 -6.66 4.96
N VAL A 463 -8.60 -7.57 4.54
CA VAL A 463 -8.14 -8.74 5.33
C VAL A 463 -7.23 -8.33 6.50
N TYR A 464 -6.51 -7.21 6.37
CA TYR A 464 -5.50 -6.80 7.34
C TYR A 464 -6.07 -6.19 8.64
N HIS A 465 -7.30 -5.66 8.64
CA HIS A 465 -7.80 -4.88 9.77
C HIS A 465 -8.18 -5.73 10.99
N ILE A 466 -8.91 -6.82 10.79
CA ILE A 466 -9.34 -7.71 11.90
C ILE A 466 -8.13 -8.46 12.47
N ASP A 467 -7.25 -8.94 11.60
CA ASP A 467 -6.02 -9.65 11.99
C ASP A 467 -5.09 -8.77 12.83
N GLN A 468 -4.94 -7.50 12.43
CA GLN A 468 -4.17 -6.51 13.20
C GLN A 468 -4.85 -6.20 14.53
N CYS A 469 -6.18 -6.01 14.55
CA CYS A 469 -6.93 -5.76 15.78
C CYS A 469 -6.78 -6.91 16.79
N LEU A 470 -6.90 -8.17 16.36
CA LEU A 470 -6.73 -9.34 17.22
C LEU A 470 -5.31 -9.43 17.77
N SER A 471 -4.30 -9.09 16.97
CA SER A 471 -2.90 -9.03 17.41
C SER A 471 -2.65 -7.92 18.44
N ILE A 472 -3.28 -6.76 18.27
CA ILE A 472 -3.22 -5.64 19.23
C ILE A 472 -3.91 -6.04 20.54
N ILE A 473 -5.11 -6.64 20.46
CA ILE A 473 -5.85 -7.15 21.61
C ILE A 473 -4.98 -8.13 22.40
N LEU A 474 -4.30 -9.06 21.73
CA LEU A 474 -3.43 -10.03 22.38
C LEU A 474 -2.25 -9.38 23.14
N ASN A 475 -1.66 -8.32 22.57
CA ASN A 475 -0.61 -7.55 23.25
C ASN A 475 -1.15 -6.73 24.42
N LEU A 476 -2.35 -6.14 24.30
CA LEU A 476 -3.01 -5.43 25.40
C LEU A 476 -3.37 -6.38 26.55
N ILE A 477 -3.79 -7.61 26.25
CA ILE A 477 -4.01 -8.66 27.25
C ILE A 477 -2.71 -8.97 28.00
N PHE A 478 -1.59 -9.12 27.28
CA PHE A 478 -0.28 -9.32 27.92
C PHE A 478 0.09 -8.16 28.86
N ILE A 479 -0.02 -6.91 28.39
CA ILE A 479 0.28 -5.72 29.20
C ILE A 479 -0.65 -5.65 30.42
N GLY A 480 -1.94 -5.93 30.23
CA GLY A 480 -2.91 -6.03 31.31
C GLY A 480 -2.48 -7.04 32.36
N ILE A 481 -2.09 -8.25 31.97
CA ILE A 481 -1.64 -9.31 32.90
C ILE A 481 -0.36 -8.90 33.65
N GLU A 482 0.61 -8.28 32.97
CA GLU A 482 1.87 -7.83 33.59
C GLU A 482 1.63 -6.71 34.62
N ILE A 483 0.76 -5.74 34.31
CA ILE A 483 0.39 -4.67 35.25
C ILE A 483 -0.26 -5.24 36.50
N LEU A 484 -1.11 -6.26 36.34
CA LEU A 484 -1.83 -6.88 37.45
C LEU A 484 -0.93 -7.69 38.38
N LYS A 485 0.36 -7.92 38.10
CA LYS A 485 1.29 -8.62 39.01
C LYS A 485 1.60 -7.83 40.29
N CYS A 486 1.28 -6.54 40.35
CA CYS A 486 1.41 -5.73 41.56
C CYS A 486 0.29 -6.03 42.57
N SER A 487 0.62 -6.25 43.85
CA SER A 487 -0.32 -6.77 44.86
C SER A 487 -1.12 -5.66 45.58
N GLY A 488 -2.47 -5.68 45.47
CA GLY A 488 -3.39 -4.84 46.25
C GLY A 488 -4.89 -5.22 46.09
N GLU A 489 -5.77 -4.81 47.01
CA GLU A 489 -7.22 -5.13 46.98
C GLU A 489 -7.97 -4.48 45.80
N LYS A 490 -7.64 -3.24 45.43
CA LYS A 490 -8.18 -2.57 44.22
C LYS A 490 -7.78 -3.28 42.92
N GLU A 491 -6.74 -4.11 42.96
CA GLU A 491 -6.24 -4.88 41.83
C GLU A 491 -7.15 -6.09 41.54
N GLN A 492 -7.77 -6.69 42.56
CA GLN A 492 -8.66 -7.86 42.37
C GLN A 492 -9.90 -7.51 41.56
N GLU A 493 -10.48 -6.32 41.77
CA GLU A 493 -11.61 -5.84 40.97
C GLU A 493 -11.19 -5.56 39.52
N ARG A 494 -10.00 -4.99 39.30
CA ARG A 494 -9.44 -4.76 37.96
C ARG A 494 -9.17 -6.08 37.22
N ARG A 495 -8.65 -7.11 37.92
CA ARG A 495 -8.49 -8.46 37.38
C ARG A 495 -9.83 -9.05 36.95
N ARG A 496 -10.89 -8.84 37.75
CA ARG A 496 -12.25 -9.31 37.45
C ARG A 496 -12.82 -8.65 36.19
N ILE A 497 -12.65 -7.34 36.04
CA ILE A 497 -13.12 -6.60 34.87
C ILE A 497 -12.38 -7.05 33.60
N ILE A 498 -11.05 -7.15 33.65
CA ILE A 498 -10.25 -7.61 32.51
C ILE A 498 -10.64 -9.05 32.13
N HIS A 499 -10.86 -9.92 33.11
CA HIS A 499 -11.33 -11.28 32.88
C HIS A 499 -12.71 -11.30 32.20
N GLN A 500 -13.67 -10.48 32.65
CA GLN A 500 -14.99 -10.35 32.01
C GLN A 500 -14.91 -9.82 30.58
N LEU A 501 -14.08 -8.81 30.31
CA LEU A 501 -13.92 -8.23 28.97
C LEU A 501 -13.29 -9.22 28.00
N VAL A 502 -12.25 -9.94 28.43
CA VAL A 502 -11.59 -10.94 27.58
C VAL A 502 -12.50 -12.16 27.38
N GLN A 503 -13.29 -12.53 28.38
CA GLN A 503 -14.31 -13.57 28.23
C GLN A 503 -15.39 -13.17 27.21
N GLN A 504 -15.93 -11.94 27.26
CA GLN A 504 -16.87 -11.45 26.25
C GLN A 504 -16.28 -11.47 24.84
N LEU A 505 -14.99 -11.18 24.72
CA LEU A 505 -14.28 -11.18 23.45
C LEU A 505 -14.06 -12.61 22.91
N ILE A 506 -13.79 -13.58 23.78
CA ILE A 506 -13.71 -15.00 23.43
C ILE A 506 -15.10 -15.55 23.05
N ASP A 507 -16.13 -15.21 23.82
CA ASP A 507 -17.52 -15.65 23.58
C ASP A 507 -18.07 -15.11 22.25
N SER A 508 -17.52 -13.99 21.76
CA SER A 508 -17.85 -13.41 20.45
C SER A 508 -17.17 -14.13 19.26
N ASP A 509 -16.27 -15.10 19.53
CA ASP A 509 -15.54 -15.91 18.55
C ASP A 509 -14.91 -15.11 17.39
N TYR A 510 -14.30 -13.96 17.71
CA TYR A 510 -13.57 -13.18 16.70
C TYR A 510 -12.34 -13.94 16.22
N ARG A 511 -12.25 -14.13 14.90
CA ARG A 511 -11.19 -14.88 14.20
C ARG A 511 -10.50 -14.02 13.16
N THR A 512 -9.26 -14.38 12.84
CA THR A 512 -8.54 -13.75 11.72
C THR A 512 -9.25 -14.04 10.41
N VAL A 513 -9.26 -13.06 9.51
CA VAL A 513 -9.83 -13.21 8.17
C VAL A 513 -8.88 -14.01 7.28
N SER A 514 -7.55 -13.93 7.50
CA SER A 514 -6.59 -14.62 6.63
C SER A 514 -6.65 -16.14 6.72
N ASP A 515 -6.84 -16.66 7.93
CA ASP A 515 -6.61 -18.07 8.28
C ASP A 515 -7.61 -18.60 9.32
N ASN A 516 -8.58 -17.80 9.76
CA ASN A 516 -9.65 -18.20 10.70
C ASN A 516 -9.13 -18.65 12.09
N LYS A 517 -7.97 -18.12 12.50
CA LYS A 517 -7.30 -18.37 13.75
C LYS A 517 -7.94 -17.58 14.90
N THR A 518 -8.08 -18.24 16.05
CA THR A 518 -8.54 -17.62 17.29
C THR A 518 -7.38 -16.92 18.04
N LEU A 519 -7.68 -16.12 19.06
CA LEU A 519 -6.65 -15.54 19.93
C LEU A 519 -5.70 -16.58 20.54
N LEU A 520 -6.18 -17.80 20.81
CA LEU A 520 -5.34 -18.86 21.37
C LEU A 520 -4.33 -19.36 20.33
N HIS A 521 -4.72 -19.52 19.07
CA HIS A 521 -3.80 -19.84 17.97
C HIS A 521 -2.71 -18.78 17.86
N LEU A 522 -3.11 -17.50 17.81
CA LEU A 522 -2.18 -16.36 17.71
C LEU A 522 -1.21 -16.27 18.90
N SER A 523 -1.64 -16.70 20.10
CA SER A 523 -0.78 -16.72 21.30
C SER A 523 0.28 -17.81 21.32
N LEU A 524 0.19 -18.80 20.43
CA LEU A 524 1.06 -19.97 20.37
C LEU A 524 2.06 -19.95 19.20
N ILE A 525 1.85 -19.05 18.23
CA ILE A 525 2.71 -18.88 17.06
C ILE A 525 3.66 -17.68 17.23
N PRO A 526 4.92 -17.75 16.76
CA PRO A 526 5.82 -16.62 16.76
C PRO A 526 5.38 -15.62 15.68
N TYR A 527 5.29 -14.34 16.01
CA TYR A 527 4.94 -13.30 15.04
C TYR A 527 5.89 -13.33 13.83
N HIS A 528 5.34 -13.48 12.63
CA HIS A 528 6.08 -13.30 11.39
C HIS A 528 6.53 -11.83 11.31
N LYS A 529 7.84 -11.61 11.12
CA LYS A 529 8.47 -10.29 10.90
C LYS A 529 7.83 -9.44 9.79
N ASP A 530 6.99 -10.04 8.94
CA ASP A 530 6.38 -9.40 7.79
C ASP A 530 4.95 -8.85 8.03
N ARG A 531 4.32 -9.10 9.19
CA ARG A 531 3.08 -8.38 9.58
C ARG A 531 3.46 -7.12 10.37
N TRP A 532 3.77 -6.06 9.63
CA TRP A 532 4.03 -4.70 10.16
C TRP A 532 2.81 -4.18 10.95
N LEU A 533 2.90 -4.17 12.28
CA LEU A 533 1.91 -3.58 13.21
C LEU A 533 2.14 -2.08 13.36
N GLY A 534 1.76 -1.28 12.37
CA GLY A 534 1.44 0.16 12.51
C GLY A 534 2.17 0.98 13.60
N GLY A 535 3.48 0.82 13.78
CA GLY A 535 4.27 1.54 14.78
C GLY A 535 4.12 1.13 16.26
N ILE A 536 3.51 -0.02 16.61
CA ILE A 536 3.57 -0.55 17.98
C ILE A 536 4.81 -1.42 18.12
N SER A 537 5.77 -1.00 18.96
CA SER A 537 6.83 -1.90 19.42
C SER A 537 6.16 -3.04 20.19
N ILE A 538 6.19 -4.24 19.62
CA ILE A 538 5.72 -5.45 20.29
C ILE A 538 6.45 -5.57 21.64
N VAL A 539 5.71 -5.42 22.74
CA VAL A 539 6.26 -5.46 24.10
C VAL A 539 6.65 -6.91 24.47
N THR A 540 6.10 -7.92 23.78
CA THR A 540 6.24 -9.34 24.13
C THR A 540 6.41 -10.27 22.94
N THR A 541 7.31 -11.25 23.05
CA THR A 541 7.45 -12.32 22.06
C THR A 541 6.53 -13.48 22.42
N PHE A 542 5.68 -13.90 21.49
CA PHE A 542 4.88 -15.13 21.63
C PHE A 542 5.68 -16.35 21.15
N PRO A 543 5.45 -17.54 21.75
CA PRO A 543 4.39 -17.85 22.72
C PRO A 543 4.64 -17.36 24.15
N SER A 544 3.58 -17.06 24.90
CA SER A 544 3.65 -16.59 26.29
C SER A 544 2.81 -17.46 27.22
N LEU A 545 3.45 -18.18 28.15
CA LEU A 545 2.78 -19.05 29.13
C LEU A 545 1.70 -18.31 29.92
N LEU A 546 1.96 -17.05 30.27
CA LEU A 546 1.03 -16.20 31.04
C LEU A 546 -0.24 -15.89 30.25
N VAL A 547 -0.10 -15.55 28.97
CA VAL A 547 -1.25 -15.22 28.10
C VAL A 547 -2.04 -16.47 27.77
N VAL A 548 -1.38 -17.58 27.44
CA VAL A 548 -2.04 -18.88 27.17
C VAL A 548 -2.87 -19.31 28.38
N LYS A 549 -2.29 -19.25 29.58
CA LYS A 549 -3.00 -19.57 30.84
C LYS A 549 -4.20 -18.66 31.09
N PHE A 550 -4.07 -17.37 30.79
CA PHE A 550 -5.16 -16.42 30.98
C PHE A 550 -6.31 -16.62 29.98
N LEU A 551 -5.99 -16.87 28.70
CA LEU A 551 -7.02 -17.15 27.68
C LEU A 551 -7.78 -18.45 28.00
N LEU A 552 -7.08 -19.50 28.43
CA LEU A 552 -7.71 -20.75 28.86
C LEU A 552 -8.59 -20.56 30.10
N SER A 553 -8.18 -19.73 31.06
CA SER A 553 -9.03 -19.39 32.23
C SER A 553 -10.27 -18.56 31.86
N CYS A 554 -10.24 -17.88 30.70
CA CYS A 554 -11.37 -17.18 30.10
C CYS A 554 -12.18 -18.08 29.14
N ARG A 555 -12.00 -19.41 29.20
CA ARG A 555 -12.71 -20.42 28.39
C ARG A 555 -12.40 -20.39 26.88
N ALA A 556 -11.21 -19.95 26.49
CA ALA A 556 -10.76 -20.11 25.11
C ALA A 556 -10.79 -21.60 24.70
N SER A 557 -11.37 -21.90 23.53
CA SER A 557 -11.44 -23.27 23.03
C SER A 557 -10.06 -23.79 22.63
N VAL A 558 -9.56 -24.78 23.38
CA VAL A 558 -8.25 -25.41 23.15
C VAL A 558 -8.20 -26.28 21.88
N ASN A 559 -9.37 -26.67 21.37
CA ASN A 559 -9.53 -27.49 20.17
C ASN A 559 -10.29 -26.74 19.06
N ALA A 560 -10.27 -25.41 19.08
CA ALA A 560 -10.74 -24.63 17.94
C ALA A 560 -9.94 -25.02 16.69
N ILE A 561 -10.59 -25.01 15.53
CA ILE A 561 -9.95 -25.30 14.24
C ILE A 561 -9.87 -24.02 13.43
N ASP A 562 -8.78 -23.86 12.68
CA ASP A 562 -8.59 -22.80 11.68
C ASP A 562 -9.08 -23.26 10.29
N ASN A 563 -8.85 -22.47 9.23
CA ASN A 563 -9.29 -22.81 7.87
C ASN A 563 -8.61 -24.08 7.31
N ASP A 564 -7.41 -24.39 7.77
CA ASP A 564 -6.62 -25.57 7.36
C ASP A 564 -6.85 -26.75 8.33
N HIS A 565 -7.84 -26.64 9.22
CA HIS A 565 -8.18 -27.59 10.28
C HIS A 565 -7.12 -27.77 11.37
N TYR A 566 -6.09 -26.91 11.43
CA TYR A 566 -5.12 -26.96 12.50
C TYR A 566 -5.75 -26.56 13.83
N THR A 567 -5.41 -27.30 14.88
CA THR A 567 -5.71 -26.92 16.27
C THR A 567 -4.58 -26.08 16.86
N PRO A 568 -4.80 -25.33 17.96
CA PRO A 568 -3.75 -24.58 18.65
C PRO A 568 -2.54 -25.46 19.01
N LEU A 569 -2.75 -26.74 19.32
CA LEU A 569 -1.68 -27.69 19.59
C LEU A 569 -0.87 -28.03 18.34
N HIS A 570 -1.51 -28.21 17.19
CA HIS A 570 -0.80 -28.41 15.92
C HIS A 570 0.06 -27.19 15.57
N ASP A 571 -0.51 -25.99 15.67
CA ASP A 571 0.20 -24.73 15.41
C ASP A 571 1.43 -24.57 16.31
N PHE A 572 1.28 -24.85 17.60
CA PHE A 572 2.37 -24.79 18.58
C PHE A 572 3.54 -25.72 18.21
N ILE A 573 3.24 -26.95 17.79
CA ILE A 573 4.25 -27.96 17.41
C ILE A 573 4.91 -27.62 16.07
N LEU A 574 4.10 -27.27 15.05
CA LEU A 574 4.59 -26.97 13.69
C LEU A 574 5.45 -25.71 13.65
N HIS A 575 5.01 -24.63 14.32
CA HIS A 575 5.74 -23.37 14.33
C HIS A 575 6.93 -23.37 15.30
N GLY A 576 6.94 -24.28 16.29
CA GLY A 576 8.08 -24.47 17.18
C GLY A 576 9.37 -24.94 16.50
N TYR A 577 9.25 -25.48 15.27
CA TYR A 577 10.36 -25.99 14.44
C TYR A 577 11.35 -24.89 14.00
N LYS A 578 10.89 -23.64 13.81
CA LYS A 578 11.71 -22.52 13.30
C LYS A 578 12.44 -21.70 14.38
N HIS A 579 12.69 -22.31 15.55
CA HIS A 579 13.30 -21.71 16.75
C HIS A 579 12.41 -20.68 17.46
N PHE A 580 11.91 -21.03 18.65
CA PHE A 580 11.58 -20.07 19.71
C PHE A 580 12.89 -19.67 20.41
N PRO A 581 13.59 -18.59 20.02
CA PRO A 581 14.94 -18.31 20.51
C PRO A 581 14.90 -17.73 21.94
N HIS A 582 13.74 -17.22 22.35
CA HIS A 582 13.53 -16.45 23.58
C HIS A 582 12.93 -17.27 24.73
N LEU A 583 12.39 -18.47 24.46
CA LEU A 583 11.77 -19.32 25.49
C LEU A 583 12.72 -20.43 25.95
N GLN A 584 12.78 -20.62 27.27
CA GLN A 584 13.45 -21.77 27.87
C GLN A 584 12.63 -23.04 27.62
N TRP A 585 13.30 -24.20 27.62
CA TRP A 585 12.63 -25.50 27.41
C TRP A 585 11.53 -25.75 28.44
N ILE A 586 11.73 -25.30 29.68
CA ILE A 586 10.74 -25.43 30.76
C ILE A 586 9.43 -24.70 30.46
N ASP A 587 9.50 -23.53 29.81
CA ASP A 587 8.30 -22.77 29.45
C ASP A 587 7.53 -23.44 28.31
N ILE A 588 8.26 -24.05 27.37
CA ILE A 588 7.68 -24.84 26.28
C ILE A 588 6.95 -26.07 26.84
N GLU A 589 7.57 -26.79 27.77
CA GLU A 589 6.96 -27.94 28.45
C GLU A 589 5.72 -27.53 29.26
N ASN A 590 5.79 -26.40 29.98
CA ASN A 590 4.66 -25.87 30.74
C ASN A 590 3.48 -25.47 29.84
N ILE A 591 3.74 -24.85 28.68
CA ILE A 591 2.69 -24.51 27.71
C ILE A 591 2.05 -25.78 27.15
N PHE A 592 2.87 -26.76 26.76
CA PHE A 592 2.38 -28.05 26.25
C PHE A 592 1.50 -28.77 27.27
N LYS A 593 1.99 -28.90 28.52
CA LYS A 593 1.24 -29.51 29.61
C LYS A 593 -0.07 -28.77 29.89
N LEU A 594 -0.03 -27.44 29.91
CA LEU A 594 -1.22 -26.61 30.11
C LEU A 594 -2.28 -26.82 29.04
N LEU A 595 -1.89 -27.00 27.77
CA LEU A 595 -2.82 -27.33 26.68
C LEU A 595 -3.46 -28.71 26.89
N ILE A 596 -2.66 -29.72 27.25
CA ILE A 596 -3.18 -31.08 27.54
C ILE A 596 -4.12 -31.08 28.74
N ASP A 597 -3.72 -30.46 29.85
CA ASP A 597 -4.51 -30.35 31.07
C ASP A 597 -5.83 -29.59 30.81
N SER A 598 -5.84 -28.69 29.83
CA SER A 598 -7.05 -27.96 29.39
C SER A 598 -7.89 -28.73 28.37
N GLY A 599 -7.51 -29.95 28.01
CA GLY A 599 -8.28 -30.85 27.14
C GLY A 599 -7.91 -30.83 25.67
N ALA A 600 -6.69 -30.43 25.30
CA ALA A 600 -6.21 -30.50 23.91
C ALA A 600 -6.20 -31.96 23.40
N HIS A 601 -6.78 -32.19 22.22
CA HIS A 601 -6.78 -33.48 21.56
C HIS A 601 -5.40 -33.79 20.96
N LEU A 602 -4.79 -34.89 21.41
CA LEU A 602 -3.50 -35.39 20.92
C LEU A 602 -3.64 -36.28 19.67
N ASP A 603 -4.87 -36.65 19.33
CA ASP A 603 -5.22 -37.53 18.23
C ASP A 603 -6.07 -36.87 17.15
N ALA A 604 -6.22 -35.55 17.21
CA ALA A 604 -6.81 -34.79 16.11
C ALA A 604 -5.94 -34.96 14.85
N ILE A 605 -6.56 -35.28 13.71
CA ILE A 605 -5.83 -35.56 12.47
C ILE A 605 -6.00 -34.38 11.51
N VAL A 606 -4.88 -33.76 11.12
CA VAL A 606 -4.85 -32.69 10.11
C VAL A 606 -3.94 -33.11 8.97
N HIS A 607 -4.46 -33.10 7.74
CA HIS A 607 -3.76 -33.63 6.55
C HIS A 607 -3.17 -35.05 6.72
N GLY A 608 -3.83 -35.90 7.53
CA GLY A 608 -3.38 -37.27 7.79
C GLY A 608 -2.28 -37.39 8.85
N GLN A 609 -1.96 -36.32 9.59
CA GLN A 609 -0.95 -36.30 10.65
C GLN A 609 -1.58 -35.90 11.98
N THR A 610 -1.20 -36.59 13.06
CA THR A 610 -1.49 -36.17 14.44
C THR A 610 -0.45 -35.13 14.93
N PRO A 611 -0.70 -34.41 16.04
CA PRO A 611 0.33 -33.57 16.67
C PRO A 611 1.62 -34.31 16.98
N GLU A 612 1.55 -35.60 17.36
CA GLU A 612 2.71 -36.46 17.58
C GLU A 612 3.44 -36.72 16.26
N ASP A 613 2.72 -37.00 15.17
CA ASP A 613 3.31 -37.19 13.84
C ASP A 613 4.01 -35.91 13.35
N CYS A 614 3.42 -34.74 13.58
CA CYS A 614 4.02 -33.44 13.31
C CYS A 614 5.29 -33.17 14.15
N ALA A 615 5.38 -33.77 15.35
CA ALA A 615 6.53 -33.64 16.24
C ALA A 615 7.70 -34.58 15.89
N LYS A 616 7.48 -35.61 15.06
CA LYS A 616 8.53 -36.58 14.67
C LYS A 616 9.72 -35.87 14.01
N ASN A 617 10.93 -36.27 14.40
CA ASN A 617 12.20 -35.66 13.95
C ASN A 617 12.38 -34.18 14.36
N THR A 618 11.62 -33.70 15.34
CA THR A 618 11.79 -32.35 15.91
C THR A 618 12.18 -32.43 17.38
N ARG A 619 12.65 -31.32 17.97
CA ARG A 619 12.91 -31.24 19.41
C ARG A 619 11.68 -31.56 20.27
N PHE A 620 10.45 -31.36 19.74
CA PHE A 620 9.19 -31.54 20.45
C PHE A 620 8.79 -33.00 20.61
N GLN A 621 9.43 -33.95 19.91
CA GLN A 621 9.19 -35.38 20.10
C GLN A 621 9.34 -35.82 21.56
N ARG A 622 10.32 -35.23 22.28
CA ARG A 622 10.55 -35.51 23.71
C ARG A 622 9.34 -35.17 24.59
N LEU A 623 8.49 -34.22 24.20
CA LEU A 623 7.31 -33.88 24.99
C LEU A 623 6.29 -35.04 25.02
N PHE A 624 6.12 -35.73 23.90
CA PHE A 624 5.23 -36.89 23.79
C PHE A 624 5.82 -38.15 24.46
N GLU A 625 7.16 -38.26 24.50
CA GLU A 625 7.86 -39.30 25.24
C GLU A 625 7.73 -39.12 26.76
N MET A 626 7.77 -37.88 27.25
CA MET A 626 7.62 -37.54 28.69
C MET A 626 6.16 -37.54 29.16
N HIS A 627 5.21 -37.26 28.25
CA HIS A 627 3.78 -37.21 28.52
C HIS A 627 3.03 -38.17 27.59
N PRO A 628 2.97 -39.48 27.93
CA PRO A 628 2.34 -40.48 27.07
C PRO A 628 0.84 -40.21 26.89
N ILE A 629 0.37 -40.41 25.66
CA ILE A 629 -1.01 -40.12 25.24
C ILE A 629 -2.01 -40.96 26.07
N GLN A 630 -2.80 -40.29 26.91
CA GLN A 630 -3.97 -40.89 27.56
C GLN A 630 -5.22 -40.52 26.76
N LEU A 631 -5.59 -41.36 25.79
CA LEU A 631 -6.82 -41.17 25.02
C LEU A 631 -8.03 -41.44 25.91
N HIS A 632 -8.94 -40.48 25.95
CA HIS A 632 -10.23 -40.66 26.61
C HIS A 632 -11.07 -41.68 25.82
N LEU A 633 -11.94 -42.42 26.50
CA LEU A 633 -12.81 -43.44 25.86
C LEU A 633 -13.57 -42.90 24.64
N LYS A 634 -14.07 -41.65 24.73
CA LYS A 634 -14.73 -40.95 23.63
C LYS A 634 -13.86 -40.84 22.36
N CYS A 635 -12.56 -40.58 22.52
CA CYS A 635 -11.60 -40.46 21.43
C CYS A 635 -11.32 -41.82 20.79
N ILE A 636 -11.16 -42.87 21.62
CA ILE A 636 -10.99 -44.25 21.16
C ILE A 636 -12.19 -44.70 20.33
N CYS A 637 -13.40 -44.38 20.78
CA CYS A 637 -14.63 -44.67 20.04
C CYS A 637 -14.70 -43.91 18.71
N ALA A 638 -14.36 -42.62 18.68
CA ALA A 638 -14.34 -41.82 17.46
C ALA A 638 -13.35 -42.38 16.42
N ARG A 639 -12.12 -42.73 16.85
CA ARG A 639 -11.11 -43.36 15.99
C ARG A 639 -11.56 -44.71 15.44
N LEU A 640 -12.22 -45.53 16.24
CA LEU A 640 -12.77 -46.81 15.79
C LEU A 640 -13.88 -46.61 14.75
N ILE A 641 -14.77 -45.64 14.96
CA ILE A 641 -15.83 -45.31 14.01
C ILE A 641 -15.25 -44.90 12.65
N GLN A 642 -14.20 -44.06 12.63
CA GLN A 642 -13.52 -43.63 11.41
C GLN A 642 -12.74 -44.76 10.74
N LYS A 643 -11.98 -45.53 11.52
CA LYS A 643 -11.18 -46.66 11.04
C LYS A 643 -12.04 -47.75 10.39
N GLU A 644 -13.15 -48.12 11.04
CA GLU A 644 -14.06 -49.17 10.56
C GLU A 644 -15.14 -48.62 9.60
N LYS A 645 -15.08 -47.33 9.24
CA LYS A 645 -16.03 -46.63 8.35
C LYS A 645 -17.50 -46.87 8.75
N ILE A 646 -17.78 -46.84 10.04
CA ILE A 646 -19.12 -47.07 10.57
C ILE A 646 -19.99 -45.87 10.19
N ASN A 647 -21.18 -46.10 9.62
CA ASN A 647 -22.10 -45.01 9.30
C ASN A 647 -22.76 -44.47 10.58
N TYR A 648 -22.42 -43.23 10.96
CA TYR A 648 -22.93 -42.55 12.15
C TYR A 648 -23.80 -41.33 11.85
N ILE A 649 -23.88 -40.92 10.57
CA ILE A 649 -24.62 -39.73 10.15
C ILE A 649 -26.11 -39.93 10.41
N ASN A 650 -26.76 -38.99 11.11
CA ASN A 650 -28.15 -39.04 11.60
C ASN A 650 -28.43 -40.02 12.76
N PHE A 651 -27.43 -40.76 13.25
CA PHE A 651 -27.57 -41.65 14.42
C PHE A 651 -27.06 -41.01 15.72
N ILE A 652 -26.32 -39.91 15.61
CA ILE A 652 -25.76 -39.16 16.74
C ILE A 652 -26.05 -37.66 16.60
N PRO A 653 -26.11 -36.90 17.71
CA PRO A 653 -26.19 -35.44 17.69
C PRO A 653 -25.14 -34.77 16.80
N THR A 654 -25.51 -33.67 16.13
CA THR A 654 -24.64 -32.92 15.20
C THR A 654 -23.32 -32.47 15.81
N HIS A 655 -23.29 -32.09 17.09
CA HIS A 655 -22.05 -31.72 17.79
C HIS A 655 -21.09 -32.90 18.03
N LEU A 656 -21.59 -34.15 18.03
CA LEU A 656 -20.74 -35.35 18.08
C LEU A 656 -20.26 -35.77 16.69
N GLN A 657 -20.91 -35.32 15.62
CA GLN A 657 -20.45 -35.57 14.25
C GLN A 657 -19.13 -34.83 14.01
N SER A 658 -19.06 -33.53 14.34
CA SER A 658 -17.82 -32.74 14.28
C SER A 658 -16.72 -33.28 15.19
N PHE A 659 -17.08 -33.90 16.32
CA PHE A 659 -16.13 -34.56 17.22
C PHE A 659 -15.52 -35.82 16.59
N ILE A 660 -16.32 -36.64 15.90
CA ILE A 660 -15.84 -37.84 15.20
C ILE A 660 -15.06 -37.47 13.94
N GLU A 661 -15.43 -36.40 13.23
CA GLU A 661 -14.70 -35.89 12.06
C GLU A 661 -13.30 -35.37 12.38
N MET A 662 -13.06 -34.91 13.61
CA MET A 662 -11.75 -34.43 14.07
C MET A 662 -10.73 -35.56 14.30
N HIS A 663 -11.19 -36.79 14.54
CA HIS A 663 -10.38 -37.98 14.84
C HIS A 663 -10.26 -38.88 13.61
#